data_AF-W2T0A2-F1
#
_entry.id   AF-W2T0A2-F1
#
_cell.length_a   1.000
_cell.length_b   1.000
_cell.length_c   1.000
_cell.angle_alpha   90.00
_cell.angle_beta   90.00
_cell.angle_gamma   90.00
#
_symmetry.space_group_name_H-M   'P 1'
#
loop_
_entity.id
_entity.type
_entity.pdbx_description
1 polymer ?
#
loop_
_entity_poly.entity_id
_entity_poly.type
_entity_poly.pdbx_seq_one_letter_code
_entity_poly.pdbx_strand_id
1 'polypeptide(L)'
;MAATVWTRWLSNSSPALTTVYKNAPQVPMVARHIGYRSLADIFASRGMKSIPTECEKQFWQELEAASKEPVQFICLAALLLKSCEVGTPNHMKVWGKVTTFDSVLKDKPLAAMCADDATTWVDLVEKAVLERPFSDKTGCYPPLMLKSLSVLLFWPDWQVRKRASLAVERILTIEESHFAEALADVIFTETINGFLDQTLRKVRHNHSDSASFTVPGEWYVLVLRLLLTPKGPELERLAIHTLLLASVPRLVEVDGSVWLRWMHTQADSDRWIGGEVFRETAIERVLKCSDRCVRDNALITLVALNIPSLRKALWEHIEKSISELKVNEYTRIPEKHVAIYHCQEGHLYNMEVLDFDEGEISYNMKRENKAYSFREQVAEMQLRRELAEKKRKEGKLTTAQKQVMEKELMKEKEIREDMREMYNVAEAKLDETRAMVAADNQGAFARPEILFNFCIPLTRSHLVSREAAQLFLAYRDVAFPHTEDYLDELLGSTALRVIGSHWRVTNWADEPLPAAVLRSLQFLNERAFVVETGEDDETFEFEDIVGATQLTFLYPMIRLLLDPSNGYSDETRDSVLTLLQNAIHKRFLKEGSVLELPMNEYATLLLTEYASSLTAPSKKALVQLAGLANDTMDTGPRVVNLVRSALNYMDNESGDVRETVLKVSY
;
A
#
# COMPACT_ATOMS: atom_id res chain seq x y z
N MET A 1 33.80 36.52 -1.02
CA MET A 1 33.73 36.97 -2.43
C MET A 1 34.84 37.94 -2.82
N ALA A 2 35.01 39.11 -2.19
CA ALA A 2 36.09 40.05 -2.58
C ALA A 2 37.50 39.44 -2.44
N ALA A 3 37.77 38.70 -1.37
CA ALA A 3 39.04 37.99 -1.18
C ALA A 3 39.27 36.85 -2.19
N THR A 4 38.21 36.12 -2.56
CA THR A 4 38.26 35.04 -3.56
C THR A 4 38.51 35.57 -4.98
N VAL A 5 37.96 36.73 -5.32
CA VAL A 5 38.23 37.42 -6.59
C VAL A 5 39.63 38.02 -6.62
N TRP A 6 40.09 38.60 -5.51
CA TRP A 6 41.44 39.19 -5.40
C TRP A 6 42.55 38.13 -5.45
N THR A 7 42.34 36.97 -4.81
CA THR A 7 43.32 35.87 -4.79
C THR A 7 43.50 35.14 -6.12
N ARG A 8 42.55 35.28 -7.07
CA ARG A 8 42.71 34.79 -8.46
C ARG A 8 43.86 35.44 -9.22
N TRP A 9 44.34 36.61 -8.77
CA TRP A 9 45.42 37.38 -9.42
C TRP A 9 46.82 37.12 -8.85
N LEU A 10 46.94 36.34 -7.77
CA LEU A 10 48.24 36.01 -7.16
C LEU A 10 48.93 34.85 -7.91
N SER A 11 50.23 34.62 -7.76
CA SER A 11 50.94 33.43 -8.31
C SER A 11 50.83 32.21 -7.38
N ASN A 12 50.99 30.97 -7.90
CA ASN A 12 50.74 29.72 -7.16
C ASN A 12 51.68 29.52 -5.94
N SER A 13 52.77 30.27 -5.91
CA SER A 13 53.81 30.22 -4.87
C SER A 13 53.98 31.58 -4.19
N SER A 14 52.95 32.43 -4.19
CA SER A 14 53.03 33.75 -3.58
C SER A 14 53.02 33.65 -2.05
N PRO A 15 53.91 34.37 -1.33
CA PRO A 15 53.86 34.52 0.13
C PRO A 15 52.50 35.02 0.65
N ALA A 16 51.78 35.78 -0.18
CA ALA A 16 50.44 36.26 0.13
C ALA A 16 49.43 35.11 0.21
N LEU A 17 49.56 34.07 -0.63
CA LEU A 17 48.70 32.88 -0.59
C LEU A 17 48.93 32.09 0.71
N THR A 18 50.19 31.83 1.06
CA THR A 18 50.55 31.15 2.32
C THR A 18 49.99 31.90 3.54
N THR A 19 50.04 33.23 3.50
CA THR A 19 49.49 34.09 4.56
C THR A 19 47.96 33.94 4.67
N VAL A 20 47.24 33.84 3.55
CA VAL A 20 45.79 33.60 3.53
C VAL A 20 45.44 32.24 4.15
N TYR A 21 46.18 31.18 3.84
CA TYR A 21 45.99 29.86 4.46
C TYR A 21 46.30 29.88 5.97
N LYS A 22 47.38 30.55 6.38
CA LYS A 22 47.78 30.67 7.80
C LYS A 22 46.78 31.45 8.65
N ASN A 23 46.10 32.44 8.07
CA ASN A 23 45.15 33.28 8.77
C ASN A 23 43.74 32.68 8.87
N ALA A 24 43.38 31.70 8.03
CA ALA A 24 42.03 31.14 8.02
C ALA A 24 41.59 30.51 9.36
N PRO A 25 42.43 29.76 10.10
CA PRO A 25 42.08 29.26 11.43
C PRO A 25 41.96 30.38 12.49
N GLN A 26 42.57 31.55 12.26
CA GLN A 26 42.52 32.70 13.17
C GLN A 26 41.23 33.52 13.04
N VAL A 27 40.42 33.25 12.02
CA VAL A 27 39.09 33.84 11.85
C VAL A 27 38.21 33.46 13.05
N PRO A 28 37.35 34.38 13.56
CA PRO A 28 36.40 34.07 14.62
C PRO A 28 35.61 32.79 14.31
N MET A 29 35.40 31.97 15.34
CA MET A 29 34.81 30.64 15.23
C MET A 29 33.50 30.63 14.41
N VAL A 30 32.65 31.63 14.62
CA VAL A 30 31.36 31.79 13.92
C VAL A 30 31.51 32.00 12.41
N ALA A 31 32.64 32.55 11.93
CA ALA A 31 32.90 32.84 10.52
C ALA A 31 33.97 31.93 9.89
N ARG A 32 34.53 30.98 10.66
CA ARG A 32 35.64 30.14 10.21
C ARG A 32 35.27 29.22 9.05
N HIS A 33 34.03 28.75 9.01
CA HIS A 33 33.48 27.97 7.90
C HIS A 33 33.58 28.73 6.56
N ILE A 34 33.29 30.04 6.54
CA ILE A 34 33.43 30.91 5.36
C ILE A 34 34.88 30.98 4.89
N GLY A 35 35.82 31.05 5.84
CA GLY A 35 37.26 31.03 5.57
C GLY A 35 37.68 29.74 4.87
N TYR A 36 37.32 28.58 5.45
CA TYR A 36 37.66 27.27 4.86
C TYR A 36 36.99 27.03 3.52
N ARG A 37 35.72 27.43 3.36
CA ARG A 37 35.02 27.39 2.07
C ARG A 37 35.78 28.19 1.01
N SER A 38 36.13 29.43 1.34
CA SER A 38 36.90 30.29 0.43
C SER A 38 38.25 29.69 0.06
N LEU A 39 38.93 29.03 1.00
CA LEU A 39 40.18 28.32 0.72
C LEU A 39 39.98 27.12 -0.21
N ALA A 40 38.90 26.35 -0.03
CA ALA A 40 38.58 25.22 -0.91
C ALA A 40 38.30 25.70 -2.35
N ASP A 41 37.60 26.82 -2.50
CA ASP A 41 37.34 27.45 -3.81
C ASP A 41 38.63 27.98 -4.46
N ILE A 42 39.51 28.60 -3.68
CA ILE A 42 40.82 29.07 -4.16
C ILE A 42 41.66 27.87 -4.60
N PHE A 43 41.70 26.81 -3.80
CA PHE A 43 42.45 25.59 -4.13
C PHE A 43 41.99 25.01 -5.49
N ALA A 44 40.68 24.85 -5.67
CA ALA A 44 40.09 24.29 -6.88
C ALA A 44 40.27 25.20 -8.10
N SER A 45 39.93 26.49 -7.99
CA SER A 45 40.01 27.46 -9.11
C SER A 45 41.43 27.69 -9.62
N ARG A 46 42.45 27.39 -8.80
CA ARG A 46 43.86 27.53 -9.15
C ARG A 46 44.54 26.22 -9.57
N GLY A 47 43.83 25.09 -9.52
CA GLY A 47 44.41 23.77 -9.82
C GLY A 47 45.59 23.41 -8.93
N MET A 48 45.53 23.79 -7.64
CA MET A 48 46.58 23.45 -6.69
C MET A 48 46.64 21.93 -6.47
N LYS A 49 47.84 21.39 -6.26
CA LYS A 49 48.05 19.97 -5.97
C LYS A 49 48.21 19.65 -4.49
N SER A 50 48.67 20.62 -3.69
CA SER A 50 48.85 20.46 -2.26
C SER A 50 48.68 21.79 -1.53
N ILE A 51 48.31 21.72 -0.26
CA ILE A 51 48.24 22.90 0.63
C ILE A 51 49.67 23.30 1.01
N PRO A 52 49.95 24.58 1.30
CA PRO A 52 51.24 24.99 1.86
C PRO A 52 51.62 24.14 3.09
N THR A 53 52.79 23.51 3.05
CA THR A 53 53.27 22.54 4.05
C THR A 53 53.30 23.10 5.48
N GLU A 54 53.54 24.40 5.62
CA GLU A 54 53.52 25.11 6.92
C GLU A 54 52.12 25.14 7.56
N CYS A 55 51.06 25.09 6.76
CA CYS A 55 49.68 25.18 7.22
C CYS A 55 49.01 23.80 7.36
N GLU A 56 49.54 22.76 6.70
CA GLU A 56 48.93 21.45 6.65
C GLU A 56 48.69 20.84 8.05
N LYS A 57 49.72 20.86 8.92
CA LYS A 57 49.62 20.37 10.31
C LYS A 57 48.51 21.07 11.10
N GLN A 58 48.33 22.37 10.88
CA GLN A 58 47.31 23.16 11.58
C GLN A 58 45.89 22.76 11.15
N PHE A 59 45.66 22.55 9.85
CA PHE A 59 44.35 22.10 9.35
C PHE A 59 43.99 20.69 9.84
N TRP A 60 44.97 19.80 9.97
CA TRP A 60 44.74 18.48 10.55
C TRP A 60 44.31 18.53 12.02
N GLN A 61 44.91 19.42 12.82
CA GLN A 61 44.49 19.64 14.21
C GLN A 61 43.08 20.25 14.29
N GLU A 62 42.79 21.22 13.43
CA GLU A 62 41.45 21.83 13.33
C GLU A 62 40.39 20.81 12.91
N LEU A 63 40.71 19.83 12.05
CA LEU A 63 39.77 18.78 11.65
C LEU A 63 39.35 17.89 12.83
N GLU A 64 40.26 17.62 13.78
CA GLU A 64 39.92 16.90 15.01
C GLU A 64 38.97 17.74 15.89
N ALA A 65 39.25 19.04 16.02
CA ALA A 65 38.45 19.98 16.82
C ALA A 65 37.09 20.32 16.20
N ALA A 66 36.99 20.35 14.87
CA ALA A 66 35.79 20.72 14.12
C ALA A 66 34.64 19.71 14.23
N SER A 67 34.86 18.55 14.85
CA SER A 67 33.83 17.56 15.16
C SER A 67 32.65 18.12 15.98
N LYS A 68 32.85 19.24 16.68
CA LYS A 68 31.81 19.96 17.45
C LYS A 68 31.08 21.04 16.64
N GLU A 69 31.58 21.39 15.46
CA GLU A 69 31.08 22.48 14.61
C GLU A 69 30.81 21.95 13.19
N PRO A 70 29.63 21.36 12.92
CA PRO A 70 29.42 20.58 11.70
C PRO A 70 29.57 21.37 10.39
N VAL A 71 29.17 22.65 10.35
CA VAL A 71 29.34 23.50 9.15
C VAL A 71 30.81 23.78 8.86
N GLN A 72 31.60 24.01 9.92
CA GLN A 72 33.06 24.18 9.79
C GLN A 72 33.71 22.88 9.34
N PHE A 73 33.27 21.73 9.86
CA PHE A 73 33.75 20.42 9.47
C PHE A 73 33.57 20.18 7.97
N ILE A 74 32.40 20.45 7.40
CA ILE A 74 32.13 20.28 5.96
C ILE A 74 33.16 21.04 5.12
N CYS A 75 33.34 22.34 5.40
CA CYS A 75 34.21 23.19 4.61
C CYS A 75 35.68 22.79 4.74
N LEU A 76 36.12 22.43 5.94
CA LEU A 76 37.50 22.01 6.20
C LEU A 76 37.79 20.62 5.59
N ALA A 77 36.85 19.68 5.73
CA ALA A 77 36.97 18.36 5.12
C ALA A 77 37.00 18.44 3.59
N ALA A 78 36.19 19.32 2.98
CA ALA A 78 36.23 19.57 1.54
C ALA A 78 37.59 20.07 1.07
N LEU A 79 38.20 21.03 1.79
CA LEU A 79 39.54 21.51 1.51
C LEU A 79 40.59 20.40 1.63
N LEU A 80 40.57 19.65 2.74
CA LEU A 80 41.55 18.61 3.00
C LEU A 80 41.44 17.45 2.01
N LEU A 81 40.22 17.01 1.70
CA LEU A 81 39.99 15.97 0.70
C LEU A 81 40.44 16.44 -0.68
N LYS A 82 40.20 17.70 -1.07
CA LYS A 82 40.73 18.31 -2.31
C LYS A 82 42.26 18.33 -2.37
N SER A 83 42.92 18.42 -1.23
CA SER A 83 44.38 18.48 -1.15
C SER A 83 45.12 17.15 -1.03
N CYS A 84 44.42 16.07 -0.70
CA CYS A 84 45.03 14.75 -0.54
C CYS A 84 44.95 13.95 -1.85
N GLU A 85 46.02 13.23 -2.18
CA GLU A 85 45.96 12.24 -3.27
C GLU A 85 45.15 11.02 -2.83
N VAL A 86 44.31 10.52 -3.73
CA VAL A 86 43.41 9.37 -3.48
C VAL A 86 44.24 8.14 -3.07
N GLY A 87 43.77 7.44 -2.03
CA GLY A 87 44.42 6.24 -1.51
C GLY A 87 45.58 6.49 -0.53
N THR A 88 46.00 7.75 -0.33
CA THR A 88 46.99 8.06 0.73
C THR A 88 46.41 7.86 2.14
N PRO A 89 47.25 7.62 3.17
CA PRO A 89 46.78 7.52 4.56
C PRO A 89 45.99 8.75 5.03
N ASN A 90 46.43 9.94 4.58
CA ASN A 90 45.76 11.20 4.83
C ASN A 90 44.38 11.25 4.17
N HIS A 91 44.28 10.90 2.89
CA HIS A 91 43.00 10.78 2.19
C HIS A 91 42.05 9.82 2.92
N MET A 92 42.50 8.61 3.27
CA MET A 92 41.68 7.63 3.99
C MET A 92 41.21 8.14 5.35
N LYS A 93 42.05 8.90 6.07
CA LYS A 93 41.71 9.49 7.36
C LYS A 93 40.58 10.52 7.23
N VAL A 94 40.63 11.42 6.23
CA VAL A 94 39.57 12.42 6.00
C VAL A 94 38.30 11.72 5.52
N TRP A 95 38.44 10.86 4.51
CA TRP A 95 37.33 10.12 3.94
C TRP A 95 36.57 9.32 4.99
N GLY A 96 37.26 8.57 5.86
CA GLY A 96 36.63 7.78 6.93
C GLY A 96 35.88 8.63 7.95
N LYS A 97 36.32 9.86 8.21
CA LYS A 97 35.58 10.81 9.03
C LYS A 97 34.34 11.35 8.32
N VAL A 98 34.49 11.75 7.06
CA VAL A 98 33.39 12.32 6.26
C VAL A 98 32.25 11.33 6.13
N THR A 99 32.55 10.05 5.90
CA THR A 99 31.54 9.00 5.69
C THR A 99 30.80 8.56 6.96
N THR A 100 31.27 8.96 8.13
CA THR A 100 30.67 8.60 9.44
C THR A 100 30.14 9.80 10.22
N PHE A 101 30.41 11.04 9.77
CA PHE A 101 30.06 12.25 10.50
C PHE A 101 28.59 12.67 10.32
N ASP A 102 27.71 12.02 11.07
CA ASP A 102 26.25 12.23 11.06
C ASP A 102 25.79 13.60 11.59
N SER A 103 26.66 14.31 12.31
CA SER A 103 26.26 15.48 13.10
C SER A 103 25.84 16.66 12.24
N VAL A 104 26.14 16.63 10.93
CA VAL A 104 25.62 17.57 9.93
C VAL A 104 24.10 17.49 9.79
N LEU A 105 23.50 16.31 9.99
CA LEU A 105 22.06 16.07 9.84
C LEU A 105 21.25 16.43 11.10
N LYS A 106 21.90 16.99 12.14
CA LYS A 106 21.23 17.45 13.36
C LYS A 106 20.56 18.81 13.13
N ASP A 107 19.56 19.09 13.94
CA ASP A 107 18.66 20.24 13.79
C ASP A 107 19.38 21.59 13.78
N LYS A 108 20.24 21.82 14.78
CA LYS A 108 20.98 23.09 14.92
C LYS A 108 21.91 23.36 13.71
N PRO A 109 22.73 22.39 13.25
CA PRO A 109 23.51 22.55 12.03
C PRO A 109 22.69 22.82 10.77
N LEU A 110 21.61 22.07 10.55
CA LEU A 110 20.77 22.25 9.36
C LEU A 110 20.11 23.64 9.32
N ALA A 111 19.60 24.12 10.46
CA ALA A 111 18.99 25.45 10.57
C ALA A 111 20.01 26.59 10.39
N ALA A 112 21.29 26.35 10.71
CA ALA A 112 22.36 27.33 10.58
C ALA A 112 23.01 27.34 9.19
N MET A 113 22.70 26.38 8.31
CA MET A 113 23.40 26.18 7.05
C MET A 113 22.92 27.14 5.97
N CYS A 114 23.84 27.92 5.39
CA CYS A 114 23.51 28.75 4.23
C CYS A 114 23.63 27.98 2.91
N ALA A 115 23.08 28.54 1.82
CA ALA A 115 23.12 27.91 0.49
C ALA A 115 24.55 27.62 0.00
N ASP A 116 25.51 28.51 0.29
CA ASP A 116 26.91 28.30 -0.08
C ASP A 116 27.56 27.14 0.71
N ASP A 117 27.19 26.96 1.98
CA ASP A 117 27.68 25.85 2.80
C ASP A 117 27.11 24.52 2.30
N ALA A 118 25.81 24.49 2.00
CA ALA A 118 25.17 23.33 1.40
C ALA A 118 25.76 23.00 0.00
N THR A 119 26.12 24.01 -0.79
CA THR A 119 26.84 23.83 -2.07
C THR A 119 28.22 23.19 -1.84
N THR A 120 28.94 23.62 -0.81
CA THR A 120 30.22 23.01 -0.41
C THR A 120 30.04 21.57 0.09
N TRP A 121 28.91 21.30 0.73
CA TRP A 121 28.54 19.96 1.16
C TRP A 121 28.28 19.04 -0.03
N VAL A 122 27.61 19.53 -1.09
CA VAL A 122 27.48 18.79 -2.36
C VAL A 122 28.85 18.41 -2.92
N ASP A 123 29.77 19.38 -3.00
CA ASP A 123 31.13 19.13 -3.48
C ASP A 123 31.87 18.07 -2.66
N LEU A 124 31.71 18.11 -1.34
CA LEU A 124 32.30 17.14 -0.42
C LEU A 124 31.73 15.74 -0.65
N VAL A 125 30.41 15.63 -0.75
CA VAL A 125 29.71 14.35 -0.97
C VAL A 125 30.10 13.77 -2.32
N GLU A 126 30.09 14.57 -3.38
CA GLU A 126 30.52 14.16 -4.72
C GLU A 126 31.91 13.56 -4.70
N LYS A 127 32.86 14.28 -4.10
CA LYS A 127 34.26 13.85 -4.03
C LYS A 127 34.44 12.61 -3.15
N ALA A 128 33.77 12.54 -2.00
CA ALA A 128 33.80 11.38 -1.13
C ALA A 128 33.22 10.12 -1.80
N VAL A 129 32.22 10.29 -2.68
CA VAL A 129 31.68 9.21 -3.50
C VAL A 129 32.64 8.84 -4.63
N LEU A 130 33.24 9.78 -5.35
CA LEU A 130 34.12 9.43 -6.48
C LEU A 130 35.50 8.91 -6.06
N GLU A 131 35.99 9.31 -4.89
CA GLU A 131 37.35 9.01 -4.43
C GLU A 131 37.37 7.93 -3.33
N ARG A 132 36.47 6.95 -3.38
CA ARG A 132 36.40 5.90 -2.33
C ARG A 132 37.72 5.12 -2.26
N PRO A 133 38.34 4.98 -1.06
CA PRO A 133 39.54 4.20 -0.89
C PRO A 133 39.18 2.71 -0.99
N PHE A 134 39.71 2.04 -2.01
CA PHE A 134 39.45 0.64 -2.36
C PHE A 134 38.01 0.34 -2.76
N SER A 135 37.70 0.30 -4.05
CA SER A 135 36.58 -0.50 -4.51
C SER A 135 36.85 -1.18 -5.85
N ASP A 136 37.42 -2.39 -5.80
CA ASP A 136 37.21 -3.41 -6.83
C ASP A 136 35.76 -3.95 -6.80
N LYS A 137 34.90 -3.44 -5.90
CA LYS A 137 33.48 -3.77 -5.77
C LYS A 137 32.62 -2.57 -6.16
N THR A 138 32.03 -2.63 -7.35
CA THR A 138 30.97 -1.72 -7.80
C THR A 138 29.77 -1.78 -6.83
N GLY A 139 29.04 -0.67 -6.69
CA GLY A 139 27.77 -0.63 -5.95
C GLY A 139 27.84 -0.47 -4.43
N CYS A 140 29.03 -0.32 -3.82
CA CYS A 140 29.15 -0.08 -2.37
C CYS A 140 29.43 1.40 -2.05
N TYR A 141 28.39 2.11 -1.63
CA TYR A 141 28.45 3.54 -1.32
C TYR A 141 28.24 3.80 0.18
N PRO A 142 28.95 4.78 0.78
CA PRO A 142 28.73 5.12 2.18
C PRO A 142 27.28 5.58 2.43
N PRO A 143 26.52 4.95 3.35
CA PRO A 143 25.10 5.26 3.55
C PRO A 143 24.84 6.74 3.88
N LEU A 144 25.71 7.35 4.69
CA LEU A 144 25.60 8.76 5.04
C LEU A 144 25.76 9.69 3.82
N MET A 145 26.58 9.32 2.84
CA MET A 145 26.78 10.13 1.63
C MET A 145 25.55 10.08 0.73
N LEU A 146 24.95 8.89 0.53
CA LEU A 146 23.68 8.75 -0.18
C LEU A 146 22.55 9.53 0.52
N LYS A 147 22.48 9.43 1.85
CA LYS A 147 21.50 10.15 2.67
C LYS A 147 21.67 11.67 2.59
N SER A 148 22.92 12.15 2.68
CA SER A 148 23.28 13.57 2.51
C SER A 148 22.89 14.07 1.13
N LEU A 149 23.22 13.31 0.08
CA LEU A 149 22.89 13.68 -1.30
C LEU A 149 21.38 13.72 -1.54
N SER A 150 20.62 12.79 -0.94
CA SER A 150 19.15 12.79 -0.97
C SER A 150 18.61 14.10 -0.41
N VAL A 151 19.08 14.54 0.76
CA VAL A 151 18.67 15.85 1.34
C VAL A 151 19.05 17.02 0.42
N LEU A 152 20.25 17.00 -0.15
CA LEU A 152 20.76 18.08 -1.00
C LEU A 152 20.03 18.20 -2.34
N LEU A 153 19.58 17.07 -2.92
CA LEU A 153 18.78 17.07 -4.15
C LEU A 153 17.41 17.71 -3.96
N PHE A 154 16.85 17.62 -2.76
CA PHE A 154 15.57 18.22 -2.37
C PHE A 154 15.74 19.49 -1.52
N TRP A 155 16.92 20.12 -1.55
CA TRP A 155 17.18 21.32 -0.77
C TRP A 155 16.25 22.48 -1.17
N PRO A 156 15.80 23.38 -0.27
CA PRO A 156 14.85 24.44 -0.64
C PRO A 156 15.41 25.50 -1.60
N ASP A 157 16.70 25.78 -1.51
CA ASP A 157 17.41 26.69 -2.42
C ASP A 157 17.68 26.02 -3.78
N TRP A 158 17.31 26.72 -4.86
CA TRP A 158 17.45 26.22 -6.23
C TRP A 158 18.92 26.01 -6.66
N GLN A 159 19.86 26.87 -6.23
CA GLN A 159 21.27 26.73 -6.62
C GLN A 159 21.89 25.48 -6.01
N VAL A 160 21.52 25.16 -4.77
CA VAL A 160 21.95 23.91 -4.10
C VAL A 160 21.41 22.69 -4.86
N ARG A 161 20.11 22.67 -5.19
CA ARG A 161 19.54 21.56 -5.98
C ARG A 161 20.23 21.41 -7.33
N LYS A 162 20.44 22.52 -8.04
CA LYS A 162 21.14 22.52 -9.33
C LYS A 162 22.57 21.98 -9.20
N ARG A 163 23.32 22.38 -8.16
CA ARG A 163 24.66 21.84 -7.90
C ARG A 163 24.60 20.34 -7.58
N ALA A 164 23.63 19.90 -6.77
CA ALA A 164 23.43 18.49 -6.42
C ALA A 164 23.10 17.64 -7.64
N SER A 165 22.20 18.09 -8.53
CA SER A 165 21.91 17.41 -9.80
C SER A 165 23.15 17.28 -10.68
N LEU A 166 23.94 18.36 -10.83
CA LEU A 166 25.20 18.31 -11.59
C LEU A 166 26.24 17.38 -10.96
N ALA A 167 26.26 17.24 -9.63
CA ALA A 167 27.12 16.28 -8.94
C ALA A 167 26.68 14.85 -9.23
N VAL A 168 25.38 14.57 -9.15
CA VAL A 168 24.81 13.27 -9.52
C VAL A 168 25.11 12.93 -10.99
N GLU A 169 24.93 13.86 -11.94
CA GLU A 169 25.29 13.62 -13.35
C GLU A 169 26.75 13.17 -13.52
N ARG A 170 27.69 13.82 -12.82
CA ARG A 170 29.12 13.45 -12.85
C ARG A 170 29.37 12.09 -12.19
N ILE A 171 28.70 11.79 -11.09
CA ILE A 171 28.81 10.47 -10.45
C ILE A 171 28.26 9.38 -11.37
N LEU A 172 27.08 9.58 -11.98
CA LEU A 172 26.46 8.64 -12.91
C LEU A 172 27.29 8.41 -14.17
N THR A 173 28.10 9.39 -14.59
CA THR A 173 29.03 9.21 -15.72
C THR A 173 30.13 8.18 -15.41
N ILE A 174 30.46 7.96 -14.14
CA ILE A 174 31.55 7.08 -13.69
C ILE A 174 31.00 5.77 -13.11
N GLU A 175 29.94 5.86 -12.30
CA GLU A 175 29.36 4.76 -11.53
C GLU A 175 28.11 4.13 -12.19
N GLU A 176 27.59 4.77 -13.25
CA GLU A 176 26.47 4.29 -14.07
C GLU A 176 25.23 3.88 -13.24
N SER A 177 24.59 2.76 -13.58
CA SER A 177 23.32 2.29 -12.98
C SER A 177 23.46 1.93 -11.50
N HIS A 178 24.63 1.42 -11.07
CA HIS A 178 24.87 0.99 -9.69
C HIS A 178 24.63 2.12 -8.68
N PHE A 179 25.08 3.33 -8.99
CA PHE A 179 24.87 4.49 -8.12
C PHE A 179 23.42 4.97 -8.17
N ALA A 180 22.80 4.97 -9.36
CA ALA A 180 21.40 5.35 -9.50
C ALA A 180 20.47 4.43 -8.69
N GLU A 181 20.71 3.12 -8.72
CA GLU A 181 19.99 2.13 -7.92
C GLU A 181 20.10 2.40 -6.42
N ALA A 182 21.34 2.54 -5.92
CA ALA A 182 21.58 2.76 -4.50
C ALA A 182 20.99 4.09 -4.00
N LEU A 183 21.08 5.14 -4.83
CA LEU A 183 20.52 6.45 -4.50
C LEU A 183 18.99 6.44 -4.58
N ALA A 184 18.38 5.76 -5.55
CA ALA A 184 16.92 5.61 -5.65
C ALA A 184 16.34 4.95 -4.40
N ASP A 185 16.97 3.87 -3.91
CA ASP A 185 16.55 3.16 -2.70
C ASP A 185 16.62 4.03 -1.45
N VAL A 186 17.69 4.81 -1.30
CA VAL A 186 17.83 5.71 -0.16
C VAL A 186 16.80 6.83 -0.26
N ILE A 187 16.61 7.45 -1.43
CA ILE A 187 15.59 8.49 -1.60
C ILE A 187 14.20 7.95 -1.29
N PHE A 188 13.85 6.77 -1.80
CA PHE A 188 12.58 6.12 -1.51
C PHE A 188 12.41 5.87 -0.01
N THR A 189 13.38 5.21 0.62
CA THR A 189 13.33 4.87 2.06
C THR A 189 13.19 6.12 2.94
N GLU A 190 13.99 7.15 2.66
CA GLU A 190 13.98 8.42 3.41
C GLU A 190 12.77 9.31 3.09
N THR A 191 12.05 9.01 2.00
CA THR A 191 10.75 9.62 1.68
C THR A 191 9.65 9.00 2.52
N ILE A 192 9.53 7.67 2.50
CA ILE A 192 8.44 6.94 3.16
C ILE A 192 8.52 7.03 4.68
N ASN A 193 9.73 7.03 5.25
CA ASN A 193 9.89 7.23 6.70
C ASN A 193 9.68 8.71 7.15
N GLY A 194 9.40 9.62 6.20
CA GLY A 194 9.20 11.05 6.46
C GLY A 194 10.48 11.85 6.79
N PHE A 195 11.66 11.23 6.72
CA PHE A 195 12.92 11.86 7.07
C PHE A 195 13.24 13.08 6.19
N LEU A 196 13.04 12.98 4.87
CA LEU A 196 13.34 14.09 3.96
C LEU A 196 12.51 15.33 4.29
N ASP A 197 11.19 15.18 4.43
CA ASP A 197 10.31 16.29 4.77
C ASP A 197 10.70 16.89 6.12
N GLN A 198 10.89 16.07 7.16
CA GLN A 198 11.31 16.55 8.49
C GLN A 198 12.64 17.28 8.46
N THR A 199 13.61 16.79 7.70
CA THR A 199 14.95 17.38 7.59
C THR A 199 14.90 18.72 6.87
N LEU A 200 14.15 18.81 5.78
CA LEU A 200 14.06 20.03 4.97
C LEU A 200 13.19 21.10 5.62
N ARG A 201 12.21 20.73 6.47
CA ARG A 201 11.54 21.68 7.36
C ARG A 201 12.53 22.38 8.29
N LYS A 202 13.55 21.68 8.81
CA LYS A 202 14.57 22.28 9.70
C LYS A 202 15.43 23.30 8.98
N VAL A 203 15.74 23.04 7.70
CA VAL A 203 16.46 24.01 6.85
C VAL A 203 15.62 25.26 6.60
N ARG A 204 14.29 25.11 6.50
CA ARG A 204 13.34 26.22 6.26
C ARG A 204 12.89 26.96 7.53
N HIS A 205 13.54 26.77 8.68
CA HIS A 205 13.05 27.25 9.98
C HIS A 205 12.64 28.74 10.05
N ASN A 206 13.22 29.60 9.19
CA ASN A 206 12.91 31.04 9.14
C ASN A 206 11.71 31.41 8.24
N HIS A 207 11.04 30.44 7.61
CA HIS A 207 9.86 30.67 6.77
C HIS A 207 8.56 30.45 7.56
N SER A 208 7.54 31.27 7.31
CA SER A 208 6.21 31.16 7.95
C SER A 208 5.58 29.78 7.79
N ASP A 209 5.85 29.11 6.66
CA ASP A 209 5.20 27.85 6.28
C ASP A 209 6.10 26.63 6.55
N SER A 210 7.13 26.79 7.39
CA SER A 210 8.13 25.76 7.64
C SER A 210 7.57 24.49 8.28
N ALA A 211 6.46 24.58 9.02
CA ALA A 211 5.87 23.42 9.70
C ALA A 211 5.06 22.53 8.75
N SER A 212 4.44 23.11 7.72
CA SER A 212 3.60 22.41 6.73
C SER A 212 4.37 21.99 5.49
N PHE A 213 5.64 22.37 5.35
CA PHE A 213 6.42 22.06 4.16
C PHE A 213 6.54 20.55 3.93
N THR A 214 6.26 20.14 2.71
CA THR A 214 6.55 18.81 2.15
C THR A 214 7.33 19.02 0.86
N VAL A 215 8.21 18.08 0.55
CA VAL A 215 8.94 18.12 -0.72
C VAL A 215 7.94 18.03 -1.88
N PRO A 216 7.97 18.99 -2.83
CA PRO A 216 7.07 18.98 -3.99
C PRO A 216 7.34 17.82 -4.96
N GLY A 217 6.29 17.34 -5.63
CA GLY A 217 6.35 16.25 -6.60
C GLY A 217 7.24 16.54 -7.80
N GLU A 218 7.30 17.80 -8.25
CA GLU A 218 8.12 18.24 -9.39
C GLU A 218 9.61 17.98 -9.13
N TRP A 219 10.05 18.07 -7.87
CA TRP A 219 11.43 17.81 -7.53
C TRP A 219 11.74 16.32 -7.64
N TYR A 220 10.80 15.46 -7.25
CA TYR A 220 10.91 14.02 -7.44
C TYR A 220 10.99 13.64 -8.92
N VAL A 221 10.15 14.25 -9.77
CA VAL A 221 10.19 14.04 -11.22
C VAL A 221 11.56 14.38 -11.81
N LEU A 222 12.14 15.52 -11.41
CA LEU A 222 13.47 15.94 -11.88
C LEU A 222 14.56 14.96 -11.44
N VAL A 223 14.53 14.54 -10.17
CA VAL A 223 15.52 13.60 -9.63
C VAL A 223 15.37 12.22 -10.26
N LEU A 224 14.14 11.71 -10.42
CA LEU A 224 13.92 10.42 -11.07
C LEU A 224 14.40 10.43 -12.52
N ARG A 225 14.10 11.46 -13.30
CA ARG A 225 14.61 11.60 -14.69
C ARG A 225 16.13 11.57 -14.73
N LEU A 226 16.79 12.20 -13.76
CA LEU A 226 18.24 12.18 -13.63
C LEU A 226 18.78 10.77 -13.30
N LEU A 227 18.16 10.04 -12.38
CA LEU A 227 18.55 8.67 -12.03
C LEU A 227 18.32 7.66 -13.18
N LEU A 228 17.42 7.97 -14.10
CA LEU A 228 17.12 7.15 -15.29
C LEU A 228 18.03 7.49 -16.50
N THR A 229 19.03 8.35 -16.35
CA THR A 229 19.99 8.68 -17.41
C THR A 229 21.03 7.59 -17.76
N PRO A 230 21.47 6.70 -16.84
CA PRO A 230 22.46 5.68 -17.17
C PRO A 230 22.00 4.78 -18.33
N LYS A 231 22.96 4.40 -19.18
CA LYS A 231 22.77 3.46 -20.28
C LYS A 231 23.69 2.28 -20.05
N GLY A 232 23.24 1.06 -20.36
CA GLY A 232 24.11 -0.10 -20.22
C GLY A 232 23.36 -1.43 -20.24
N PRO A 233 24.07 -2.55 -20.03
CA PRO A 233 23.48 -3.87 -20.00
C PRO A 233 22.86 -4.22 -18.64
N GLU A 234 22.85 -3.38 -17.62
CA GLU A 234 22.32 -3.72 -16.28
C GLU A 234 21.08 -2.91 -15.89
N LEU A 235 20.33 -2.42 -16.88
CA LEU A 235 19.15 -1.59 -16.64
C LEU A 235 18.04 -2.31 -15.87
N GLU A 236 18.04 -3.65 -15.83
CA GLU A 236 17.02 -4.43 -15.10
C GLU A 236 16.93 -4.09 -13.63
N ARG A 237 18.09 -4.02 -13.00
CA ARG A 237 18.19 -3.68 -11.60
C ARG A 237 17.81 -2.22 -11.38
N LEU A 238 18.27 -1.31 -12.23
CA LEU A 238 17.84 0.09 -12.20
C LEU A 238 16.32 0.25 -12.28
N ALA A 239 15.66 -0.47 -13.20
CA ALA A 239 14.21 -0.43 -13.36
C ALA A 239 13.50 -0.86 -12.06
N ILE A 240 13.92 -1.97 -11.45
CA ILE A 240 13.35 -2.49 -10.20
C ILE A 240 13.52 -1.49 -9.04
N HIS A 241 14.73 -0.94 -8.88
CA HIS A 241 15.06 -0.05 -7.77
C HIS A 241 14.39 1.33 -7.90
N THR A 242 14.18 1.81 -9.12
CA THR A 242 13.50 3.10 -9.37
C THR A 242 11.98 3.00 -9.40
N LEU A 243 11.40 1.81 -9.55
CA LEU A 243 9.94 1.61 -9.64
C LEU A 243 9.19 2.14 -8.40
N LEU A 244 9.66 1.81 -7.19
CA LEU A 244 9.00 2.29 -5.95
C LEU A 244 9.12 3.81 -5.80
N LEU A 245 10.28 4.38 -6.17
CA LEU A 245 10.46 5.83 -6.18
C LEU A 245 9.53 6.50 -7.20
N ALA A 246 9.37 5.90 -8.38
CA ALA A 246 8.45 6.37 -9.42
C ALA A 246 6.97 6.32 -8.99
N SER A 247 6.65 5.49 -7.99
CA SER A 247 5.30 5.23 -7.53
C SER A 247 4.91 6.07 -6.29
N VAL A 248 5.79 6.96 -5.82
CA VAL A 248 5.51 7.88 -4.72
C VAL A 248 4.33 8.79 -5.09
N PRO A 249 3.25 8.90 -4.27
CA PRO A 249 2.01 9.58 -4.65
C PRO A 249 2.19 11.00 -5.19
N ARG A 250 2.93 11.84 -4.48
CA ARG A 250 3.24 13.23 -4.92
C ARG A 250 4.00 13.30 -6.24
N LEU A 251 4.79 12.29 -6.60
CA LEU A 251 5.44 12.21 -7.91
C LEU A 251 4.41 11.85 -8.97
N VAL A 252 3.58 10.85 -8.68
CA VAL A 252 2.52 10.35 -9.58
C VAL A 252 1.50 11.43 -9.91
N GLU A 253 1.11 12.26 -8.93
CA GLU A 253 0.23 13.42 -9.11
C GLU A 253 0.78 14.45 -10.13
N VAL A 254 2.10 14.56 -10.25
CA VAL A 254 2.75 15.48 -11.20
C VAL A 254 2.99 14.80 -12.55
N ASP A 255 3.59 13.62 -12.55
CA ASP A 255 3.94 12.87 -13.77
C ASP A 255 4.15 11.38 -13.45
N GLY A 256 3.06 10.62 -13.28
CA GLY A 256 3.10 9.17 -13.03
C GLY A 256 3.66 8.32 -14.18
N SER A 257 3.86 8.89 -15.36
CA SER A 257 4.32 8.15 -16.55
C SER A 257 5.81 8.30 -16.83
N VAL A 258 6.60 8.95 -15.95
CA VAL A 258 8.06 9.12 -16.15
C VAL A 258 8.77 7.78 -16.35
N TRP A 259 8.55 6.84 -15.42
CA TRP A 259 9.21 5.54 -15.44
C TRP A 259 8.72 4.67 -16.60
N LEU A 260 7.41 4.67 -16.87
CA LEU A 260 6.82 3.90 -17.97
C LEU A 260 7.32 4.39 -19.33
N ARG A 261 7.39 5.72 -19.55
CA ARG A 261 7.99 6.28 -20.77
C ARG A 261 9.45 5.87 -20.90
N TRP A 262 10.22 5.93 -19.82
CA TRP A 262 11.61 5.49 -19.84
C TRP A 262 11.72 4.01 -20.21
N MET A 263 10.93 3.13 -19.61
CA MET A 263 10.88 1.71 -19.96
C MET A 263 10.57 1.48 -21.44
N HIS A 264 9.57 2.17 -21.99
CA HIS A 264 9.24 2.08 -23.42
C HIS A 264 10.34 2.66 -24.32
N THR A 265 11.13 3.63 -23.88
CA THR A 265 12.29 4.10 -24.67
C THR A 265 13.45 3.10 -24.69
N GLN A 266 13.48 2.12 -23.79
CA GLN A 266 14.44 1.01 -23.82
C GLN A 266 14.00 -0.11 -24.79
N ALA A 267 13.23 0.24 -25.84
CA ALA A 267 12.40 -0.61 -26.72
C ALA A 267 13.08 -1.78 -27.47
N ASP A 268 14.40 -1.99 -27.36
CA ASP A 268 15.10 -3.11 -27.99
C ASP A 268 15.11 -4.40 -27.12
N SER A 269 14.10 -4.61 -26.27
CA SER A 269 14.24 -5.54 -25.15
C SER A 269 13.13 -6.60 -25.06
N ASP A 270 13.24 -7.62 -25.91
CA ASP A 270 12.74 -8.97 -25.62
C ASP A 270 13.26 -9.48 -24.25
N ARG A 271 14.37 -8.89 -23.79
CA ARG A 271 15.01 -9.13 -22.51
C ARG A 271 14.10 -8.85 -21.30
N TRP A 272 13.25 -7.83 -21.31
CA TRP A 272 12.31 -7.55 -20.21
C TRP A 272 11.14 -8.53 -20.18
N ILE A 273 10.66 -8.87 -21.38
CA ILE A 273 9.48 -9.72 -21.61
C ILE A 273 9.79 -11.18 -21.21
N GLY A 274 11.04 -11.61 -21.43
CA GLY A 274 11.56 -12.94 -21.06
C GLY A 274 12.35 -13.01 -19.75
N GLY A 275 12.68 -11.88 -19.12
CA GLY A 275 13.51 -11.82 -17.90
C GLY A 275 12.78 -12.31 -16.66
N GLU A 276 12.93 -13.59 -16.32
CA GLU A 276 12.38 -14.19 -15.09
C GLU A 276 12.85 -13.45 -13.83
N VAL A 277 14.12 -13.05 -13.80
CA VAL A 277 14.72 -12.29 -12.69
C VAL A 277 14.02 -10.95 -12.47
N PHE A 278 13.77 -10.19 -13.55
CA PHE A 278 13.05 -8.93 -13.45
C PHE A 278 11.64 -9.13 -12.91
N ARG A 279 10.91 -10.10 -13.49
CA ARG A 279 9.54 -10.41 -13.10
C ARG A 279 9.42 -10.78 -11.62
N GLU A 280 10.21 -11.75 -11.16
CA GLU A 280 10.16 -12.22 -9.77
C GLU A 280 10.57 -11.11 -8.79
N THR A 281 11.68 -10.43 -9.06
CA THR A 281 12.21 -9.41 -8.15
C THR A 281 11.31 -8.18 -8.09
N ALA A 282 10.74 -7.74 -9.23
CA ALA A 282 9.80 -6.62 -9.25
C ALA A 282 8.51 -6.95 -8.50
N ILE A 283 7.93 -8.13 -8.74
CA ILE A 283 6.72 -8.60 -8.02
C ILE A 283 6.98 -8.65 -6.52
N GLU A 284 8.07 -9.30 -6.10
CA GLU A 284 8.41 -9.42 -4.68
C GLU A 284 8.61 -8.05 -4.04
N ARG A 285 9.34 -7.14 -4.70
CA ARG A 285 9.63 -5.80 -4.17
C ARG A 285 8.38 -4.93 -4.07
N VAL A 286 7.48 -4.99 -5.05
CA VAL A 286 6.23 -4.23 -5.03
C VAL A 286 5.30 -4.77 -3.94
N LEU A 287 5.02 -6.07 -3.92
CA LEU A 287 4.07 -6.65 -2.98
C LEU A 287 4.53 -6.55 -1.51
N LYS A 288 5.84 -6.64 -1.25
CA LYS A 288 6.40 -6.42 0.10
C LYS A 288 6.48 -4.95 0.53
N CYS A 289 6.10 -4.01 -0.33
CA CYS A 289 6.11 -2.59 0.03
C CYS A 289 5.04 -2.33 1.11
N SER A 290 5.48 -1.83 2.27
CA SER A 290 4.59 -1.53 3.40
C SER A 290 3.73 -0.28 3.18
N ASP A 291 4.16 0.63 2.31
CA ASP A 291 3.38 1.80 1.93
C ASP A 291 2.33 1.42 0.88
N ARG A 292 1.06 1.43 1.29
CA ARG A 292 -0.06 1.02 0.44
C ARG A 292 -0.20 1.89 -0.81
N CYS A 293 -0.03 3.21 -0.68
CA CYS A 293 -0.22 4.12 -1.81
C CYS A 293 0.87 3.91 -2.87
N VAL A 294 2.12 3.72 -2.43
CA VAL A 294 3.23 3.39 -3.34
C VAL A 294 3.01 2.06 -4.02
N ARG A 295 2.65 1.02 -3.26
CA ARG A 295 2.42 -0.32 -3.80
C ARG A 295 1.32 -0.31 -4.85
N ASP A 296 0.19 0.32 -4.56
CA ASP A 296 -0.96 0.38 -5.45
C ASP A 296 -0.57 1.11 -6.77
N ASN A 297 0.14 2.24 -6.69
CA ASN A 297 0.69 2.95 -7.86
C ASN A 297 1.71 2.11 -8.65
N ALA A 298 2.56 1.34 -7.96
CA ALA A 298 3.56 0.49 -8.59
C ALA A 298 2.90 -0.68 -9.35
N LEU A 299 1.85 -1.28 -8.78
CA LEU A 299 1.06 -2.32 -9.45
C LEU A 299 0.38 -1.77 -10.71
N ILE A 300 -0.25 -0.59 -10.64
CA ILE A 300 -0.82 0.09 -11.81
C ILE A 300 0.26 0.29 -12.89
N THR A 301 1.44 0.76 -12.50
CA THR A 301 2.57 0.97 -13.42
C THR A 301 3.04 -0.35 -14.07
N LEU A 302 3.14 -1.44 -13.31
CA LEU A 302 3.52 -2.76 -13.83
C LEU A 302 2.46 -3.35 -14.77
N VAL A 303 1.18 -3.21 -14.46
CA VAL A 303 0.08 -3.66 -15.33
C VAL A 303 0.05 -2.84 -16.61
N ALA A 304 0.31 -1.53 -16.53
CA ALA A 304 0.35 -0.62 -17.66
C ALA A 304 1.50 -0.90 -18.65
N LEU A 305 2.56 -1.62 -18.25
CA LEU A 305 3.60 -2.10 -19.18
C LEU A 305 3.05 -3.04 -20.26
N ASN A 306 1.86 -3.62 -20.04
CA ASN A 306 1.18 -4.49 -20.99
C ASN A 306 1.99 -5.73 -21.40
N ILE A 307 2.73 -6.32 -20.44
CA ILE A 307 3.47 -7.57 -20.61
C ILE A 307 2.62 -8.74 -20.09
N PRO A 308 2.12 -9.65 -20.96
CA PRO A 308 1.21 -10.72 -20.54
C PRO A 308 1.82 -11.69 -19.51
N SER A 309 3.11 -12.04 -19.67
CA SER A 309 3.81 -12.94 -18.73
C SER A 309 3.94 -12.35 -17.33
N LEU A 310 4.14 -11.03 -17.22
CA LEU A 310 4.19 -10.29 -15.96
C LEU A 310 2.82 -10.25 -15.29
N ARG A 311 1.76 -9.89 -16.03
CA ARG A 311 0.38 -9.89 -15.51
C ARG A 311 -0.03 -11.27 -15.02
N LYS A 312 0.30 -12.32 -15.78
CA LYS A 312 0.04 -13.69 -15.38
C LYS A 312 0.73 -14.05 -14.06
N ALA A 313 2.02 -13.73 -13.93
CA ALA A 313 2.76 -14.02 -12.70
C ALA A 313 2.27 -13.21 -11.49
N LEU A 314 1.85 -11.96 -11.68
CA LEU A 314 1.19 -11.15 -10.63
C LEU A 314 -0.08 -11.86 -10.14
N TRP A 315 -0.96 -12.29 -11.04
CA TRP A 315 -2.16 -13.01 -10.66
C TRP A 315 -1.89 -14.39 -10.05
N GLU A 316 -0.94 -15.16 -10.57
CA GLU A 316 -0.52 -16.43 -9.98
C GLU A 316 -0.02 -16.25 -8.53
N HIS A 317 0.68 -15.14 -8.25
CA HIS A 317 1.07 -14.79 -6.88
C HIS A 317 -0.16 -14.48 -6.01
N ILE A 318 -1.10 -13.66 -6.49
CA ILE A 318 -2.31 -13.30 -5.73
C ILE A 318 -3.20 -14.52 -5.47
N GLU A 319 -3.43 -15.37 -6.48
CA GLU A 319 -4.19 -16.61 -6.35
C GLU A 319 -3.56 -17.54 -5.32
N LYS A 320 -2.23 -17.71 -5.37
CA LYS A 320 -1.50 -18.48 -4.36
C LYS A 320 -1.66 -17.84 -2.97
N SER A 321 -1.42 -16.55 -2.86
CA SER A 321 -1.48 -15.81 -1.59
C SER A 321 -2.87 -15.93 -0.95
N ILE A 322 -3.95 -15.70 -1.70
CA ILE A 322 -5.30 -15.78 -1.15
C ILE A 322 -5.74 -17.22 -0.86
N SER A 323 -5.27 -18.21 -1.63
CA SER A 323 -5.59 -19.63 -1.41
C SER A 323 -5.06 -20.18 -0.08
N GLU A 324 -4.02 -19.56 0.49
CA GLU A 324 -3.49 -19.90 1.81
C GLU A 324 -4.47 -19.50 2.95
N LEU A 325 -5.43 -18.60 2.67
CA LEU A 325 -6.49 -18.27 3.62
C LEU A 325 -7.52 -19.39 3.69
N LYS A 326 -7.54 -20.08 4.82
CA LYS A 326 -8.59 -21.05 5.11
C LYS A 326 -9.87 -20.35 5.55
N VAL A 327 -10.67 -19.93 4.57
CA VAL A 327 -11.94 -19.21 4.76
C VAL A 327 -12.84 -19.79 5.85
N ASN A 328 -12.91 -21.12 5.96
CA ASN A 328 -13.71 -21.82 6.98
C ASN A 328 -13.22 -21.58 8.42
N GLU A 329 -11.92 -21.34 8.63
CA GLU A 329 -11.38 -21.02 9.96
C GLU A 329 -11.81 -19.62 10.38
N TYR A 330 -11.76 -18.63 9.47
CA TYR A 330 -12.16 -17.24 9.74
C TYR A 330 -13.66 -17.06 9.96
N THR A 331 -14.50 -17.79 9.22
CA THR A 331 -15.98 -17.71 9.33
C THR A 331 -16.52 -18.40 10.58
N ARG A 332 -15.72 -19.26 11.23
CA ARG A 332 -16.09 -19.96 12.48
C ARG A 332 -15.62 -19.24 13.74
N ILE A 333 -14.86 -18.16 13.62
CA ILE A 333 -14.37 -17.38 14.77
C ILE A 333 -15.58 -16.83 15.53
N PRO A 334 -15.75 -17.18 16.83
CA PRO A 334 -16.86 -16.67 17.62
C PRO A 334 -16.74 -15.16 17.83
N GLU A 335 -17.87 -14.45 17.81
CA GLU A 335 -17.95 -13.03 18.15
C GLU A 335 -17.28 -12.71 19.50
N LYS A 336 -17.41 -13.61 20.49
CA LYS A 336 -16.75 -13.51 21.79
C LYS A 336 -15.23 -13.37 21.68
N HIS A 337 -14.57 -14.10 20.79
CA HIS A 337 -13.11 -14.05 20.65
C HIS A 337 -12.66 -12.70 20.09
N VAL A 338 -13.43 -12.15 19.14
CA VAL A 338 -13.18 -10.81 18.58
C VAL A 338 -13.44 -9.72 19.63
N ALA A 339 -14.47 -9.88 20.47
CA ALA A 339 -14.72 -8.97 21.58
C ALA A 339 -13.59 -8.97 22.63
N ILE A 340 -13.00 -10.15 22.93
CA ILE A 340 -11.80 -10.27 23.77
C ILE A 340 -10.61 -9.56 23.10
N TYR A 341 -10.44 -9.71 21.79
CA TYR A 341 -9.40 -9.04 21.01
C TYR A 341 -9.50 -7.50 21.07
N HIS A 342 -10.71 -6.95 21.03
CA HIS A 342 -10.94 -5.51 21.17
C HIS A 342 -10.87 -5.00 22.63
N CYS A 343 -10.90 -5.89 23.62
CA CYS A 343 -10.74 -5.51 25.02
C CYS A 343 -9.30 -5.09 25.32
N GLN A 344 -9.13 -3.98 26.06
CA GLN A 344 -7.81 -3.46 26.42
C GLN A 344 -6.97 -4.50 27.15
N GLU A 345 -5.67 -4.54 26.86
CA GLU A 345 -4.73 -5.43 27.52
C GLU A 345 -4.72 -5.16 29.04
N GLY A 346 -4.76 -6.22 29.84
CA GLY A 346 -4.86 -6.11 31.30
C GLY A 346 -6.29 -5.99 31.84
N HIS A 347 -7.31 -5.83 30.99
CA HIS A 347 -8.72 -5.84 31.39
C HIS A 347 -9.37 -7.18 31.03
N LEU A 348 -10.06 -7.77 32.00
CA LEU A 348 -10.78 -9.03 31.81
C LEU A 348 -12.11 -8.78 31.11
N TYR A 349 -12.31 -9.37 29.94
CA TYR A 349 -13.59 -9.32 29.22
C TYR A 349 -14.64 -10.19 29.93
N ASN A 350 -14.28 -11.40 30.33
CA ASN A 350 -15.18 -12.34 30.98
C ASN A 350 -15.29 -12.08 32.50
N MET A 351 -16.02 -11.02 32.89
CA MET A 351 -16.20 -10.67 34.31
C MET A 351 -17.09 -11.66 35.09
N GLU A 352 -17.91 -12.46 34.40
CA GLU A 352 -18.82 -13.45 35.02
C GLU A 352 -18.07 -14.55 35.80
N VAL A 353 -16.81 -14.82 35.45
CA VAL A 353 -15.96 -15.79 36.18
C VAL A 353 -15.64 -15.33 37.61
N LEU A 354 -15.94 -14.07 37.94
CA LEU A 354 -15.74 -13.50 39.27
C LEU A 354 -17.03 -13.51 40.13
N ASP A 355 -18.18 -13.88 39.56
CA ASP A 355 -19.49 -13.92 40.22
C ASP A 355 -19.74 -15.28 40.89
N PHE A 356 -18.98 -15.61 41.94
CA PHE A 356 -19.26 -16.75 42.83
C PHE A 356 -19.34 -16.29 44.29
N ASP A 357 -20.39 -16.74 44.99
CA ASP A 357 -20.62 -16.45 46.41
C ASP A 357 -19.68 -17.29 47.31
N GLU A 358 -19.01 -16.65 48.27
CA GLU A 358 -18.19 -17.32 49.32
C GLU A 358 -18.98 -18.39 50.14
N GLY A 359 -20.31 -18.43 50.00
CA GLY A 359 -21.19 -19.37 50.70
C GLY A 359 -20.98 -20.84 50.30
N GLU A 360 -20.60 -21.14 49.06
CA GLU A 360 -20.42 -22.54 48.62
C GLU A 360 -19.07 -23.15 49.00
N ILE A 361 -18.04 -22.32 49.16
CA ILE A 361 -16.67 -22.81 49.47
C ILE A 361 -16.51 -23.08 50.99
N SER A 362 -17.30 -22.43 51.84
CA SER A 362 -17.20 -22.55 53.30
C SER A 362 -17.94 -23.74 53.93
N TYR A 363 -18.72 -24.50 53.15
CA TYR A 363 -19.46 -25.66 53.67
C TYR A 363 -18.55 -26.79 54.22
N ASN A 364 -17.25 -26.77 53.90
CA ASN A 364 -16.27 -27.76 54.35
C ASN A 364 -15.34 -27.31 55.50
N MET A 365 -15.61 -26.19 56.18
CA MET A 365 -14.87 -25.80 57.39
C MET A 365 -15.70 -25.99 58.67
N LYS A 366 -15.60 -27.21 59.20
CA LYS A 366 -15.66 -27.58 60.62
C LYS A 366 -16.96 -27.28 61.39
N ARG A 367 -17.69 -28.37 61.65
CA ARG A 367 -18.41 -28.60 62.91
C ARG A 367 -17.51 -28.18 64.09
N GLU A 368 -17.90 -27.16 64.85
CA GLU A 368 -17.82 -27.17 66.32
C GLU A 368 -18.46 -25.92 66.96
N ASN A 369 -19.15 -26.19 68.06
CA ASN A 369 -19.65 -25.31 69.12
C ASN A 369 -20.98 -24.55 68.94
N LYS A 370 -22.00 -25.23 69.48
CA LYS A 370 -23.24 -24.72 70.10
C LYS A 370 -23.05 -23.37 70.80
N ALA A 371 -23.77 -22.36 70.30
CA ALA A 371 -24.47 -21.28 71.00
C ALA A 371 -24.42 -20.01 70.14
N TYR A 372 -25.13 -20.03 69.01
CA TYR A 372 -25.45 -18.82 68.25
C TYR A 372 -26.95 -18.80 68.03
N SER A 373 -27.60 -17.69 68.39
CA SER A 373 -29.01 -17.48 68.10
C SER A 373 -29.20 -17.45 66.58
N PHE A 374 -30.24 -18.11 66.06
CA PHE A 374 -30.60 -18.06 64.63
C PHE A 374 -30.63 -16.63 64.07
N ARG A 375 -31.00 -15.67 64.93
CA ARG A 375 -31.02 -14.24 64.61
C ARG A 375 -29.62 -13.63 64.45
N GLU A 376 -28.64 -14.09 65.22
CA GLU A 376 -27.23 -13.69 65.08
C GLU A 376 -26.56 -14.33 63.87
N GLN A 377 -26.91 -15.58 63.52
CA GLN A 377 -26.43 -16.20 62.27
C GLN A 377 -26.97 -15.49 61.03
N VAL A 378 -28.26 -15.11 61.03
CA VAL A 378 -28.85 -14.34 59.92
C VAL A 378 -28.26 -12.94 59.86
N ALA A 379 -28.05 -12.29 61.00
CA ALA A 379 -27.41 -10.98 61.07
C ALA A 379 -25.95 -11.02 60.59
N GLU A 380 -25.16 -12.03 60.99
CA GLU A 380 -23.78 -12.21 60.54
C GLU A 380 -23.70 -12.54 59.05
N MET A 381 -24.65 -13.35 58.53
CA MET A 381 -24.75 -13.65 57.10
C MET A 381 -25.12 -12.40 56.29
N GLN A 382 -26.00 -11.54 56.81
CA GLN A 382 -26.31 -10.23 56.21
C GLN A 382 -25.12 -9.26 56.30
N LEU A 383 -24.40 -9.22 57.42
CA LEU A 383 -23.22 -8.37 57.61
C LEU A 383 -22.06 -8.79 56.70
N ARG A 384 -21.88 -10.10 56.47
CA ARG A 384 -20.91 -10.62 55.50
C ARG A 384 -21.32 -10.29 54.06
N ARG A 385 -22.61 -10.37 53.72
CA ARG A 385 -23.13 -9.91 52.42
C ARG A 385 -22.91 -8.41 52.21
N GLU A 386 -23.22 -7.57 53.20
CA GLU A 386 -22.96 -6.13 53.13
C GLU A 386 -21.46 -5.78 53.07
N LEU A 387 -20.59 -6.54 53.76
CA LEU A 387 -19.14 -6.37 53.68
C LEU A 387 -18.57 -6.82 52.34
N ALA A 388 -19.08 -7.91 51.77
CA ALA A 388 -18.72 -8.37 50.43
C ALA A 388 -19.19 -7.37 49.37
N GLU A 389 -20.39 -6.80 49.52
CA GLU A 389 -20.96 -5.78 48.63
C GLU A 389 -20.24 -4.42 48.76
N LYS A 390 -19.77 -4.07 49.96
CA LYS A 390 -18.84 -2.93 50.15
C LYS A 390 -17.46 -3.18 49.53
N LYS A 391 -16.88 -4.38 49.69
CA LYS A 391 -15.60 -4.74 49.04
C LYS A 391 -15.71 -4.82 47.52
N ARG A 392 -16.89 -5.16 46.99
CA ARG A 392 -17.27 -5.09 45.57
C ARG A 392 -17.28 -3.63 45.06
N LYS A 393 -17.78 -2.68 45.86
CA LYS A 393 -17.70 -1.24 45.56
C LYS A 393 -16.29 -0.64 45.74
N GLU A 394 -15.42 -1.27 46.54
CA GLU A 394 -14.03 -0.84 46.79
C GLU A 394 -12.97 -1.53 45.91
N GLY A 395 -13.34 -2.44 45.01
CA GLY A 395 -12.40 -3.11 44.08
C GLY A 395 -11.39 -4.08 44.74
N LYS A 396 -11.62 -4.51 45.99
CA LYS A 396 -10.71 -5.43 46.69
C LYS A 396 -11.06 -6.89 46.40
N LEU A 397 -10.47 -7.43 45.34
CA LEU A 397 -10.57 -8.86 44.97
C LEU A 397 -9.96 -9.76 46.04
N THR A 398 -10.62 -10.87 46.37
CA THR A 398 -10.10 -11.92 47.27
C THR A 398 -8.93 -12.68 46.61
N THR A 399 -8.12 -13.39 47.39
CA THR A 399 -6.98 -14.17 46.85
C THR A 399 -7.42 -15.24 45.85
N ALA A 400 -8.59 -15.87 46.05
CA ALA A 400 -9.16 -16.83 45.09
C ALA A 400 -9.64 -16.14 43.80
N GLN A 401 -10.34 -15.01 43.91
CA GLN A 401 -10.76 -14.21 42.75
C GLN A 401 -9.56 -13.69 41.96
N LYS A 402 -8.45 -13.32 42.62
CA LYS A 402 -7.19 -12.91 41.95
C LYS A 402 -6.57 -14.05 41.13
N GLN A 403 -6.53 -15.27 41.66
CA GLN A 403 -6.00 -16.43 40.93
C GLN A 403 -6.88 -16.80 39.72
N VAL A 404 -8.20 -16.72 39.88
CA VAL A 404 -9.16 -16.95 38.79
C VAL A 404 -9.04 -15.86 37.72
N MET A 405 -8.92 -14.60 38.14
CA MET A 405 -8.70 -13.47 37.23
C MET A 405 -7.39 -13.61 36.46
N GLU A 406 -6.28 -13.94 37.12
CA GLU A 406 -4.98 -14.15 36.46
C GLU A 406 -5.03 -15.28 35.45
N LYS A 407 -5.68 -16.41 35.80
CA LYS A 407 -5.85 -17.55 34.90
C LYS A 407 -6.71 -17.20 33.68
N GLU A 408 -7.80 -16.46 33.87
CA GLU A 408 -8.68 -16.07 32.76
C GLU A 408 -8.03 -14.98 31.88
N LEU A 409 -7.26 -14.07 32.47
CA LEU A 409 -6.50 -13.06 31.73
C LEU A 409 -5.39 -13.68 30.87
N MET A 410 -4.77 -14.77 31.33
CA MET A 410 -3.84 -15.57 30.53
C MET A 410 -4.53 -16.22 29.32
N LYS A 411 -5.71 -16.81 29.50
CA LYS A 411 -6.48 -17.36 28.37
C LYS A 411 -6.92 -16.28 27.39
N GLU A 412 -7.39 -15.14 27.88
CA GLU A 412 -7.75 -14.01 27.03
C GLU A 412 -6.53 -13.49 26.28
N LYS A 413 -5.34 -13.48 26.91
CA LYS A 413 -4.10 -13.10 26.24
C LYS A 413 -3.77 -14.03 25.07
N GLU A 414 -3.86 -15.35 25.26
CA GLU A 414 -3.69 -16.33 24.17
C GLU A 414 -4.68 -16.05 23.03
N ILE A 415 -5.96 -15.83 23.34
CA ILE A 415 -6.98 -15.48 22.34
C ILE A 415 -6.62 -14.17 21.61
N ARG A 416 -6.14 -13.14 22.32
CA ARG A 416 -5.73 -11.86 21.70
C ARG A 416 -4.55 -12.05 20.74
N GLU A 417 -3.57 -12.87 21.12
CA GLU A 417 -2.39 -13.17 20.30
C GLU A 417 -2.81 -13.95 19.04
N ASP A 418 -3.61 -15.00 19.19
CA ASP A 418 -4.15 -15.79 18.08
C ASP A 418 -4.97 -14.94 17.10
N MET A 419 -5.88 -14.09 17.60
CA MET A 419 -6.70 -13.20 16.76
C MET A 419 -5.83 -12.18 16.02
N ARG A 420 -4.78 -11.65 16.69
CA ARG A 420 -3.86 -10.68 16.09
C ARG A 420 -3.07 -11.31 14.94
N GLU A 421 -2.56 -12.52 15.13
CA GLU A 421 -1.82 -13.24 14.09
C GLU A 421 -2.72 -13.51 12.87
N MET A 422 -3.90 -14.07 13.10
CA MET A 422 -4.87 -14.33 12.02
C MET A 422 -5.28 -13.05 11.29
N TYR A 423 -5.55 -11.96 12.03
CA TYR A 423 -5.91 -10.68 11.43
C TYR A 423 -4.78 -10.14 10.55
N ASN A 424 -3.54 -10.10 11.05
CA ASN A 424 -2.40 -9.55 10.29
C ASN A 424 -2.14 -10.33 8.99
N VAL A 425 -2.28 -11.66 9.04
CA VAL A 425 -2.11 -12.52 7.85
C VAL A 425 -3.21 -12.25 6.83
N ALA A 426 -4.47 -12.19 7.26
CA ALA A 426 -5.60 -11.94 6.38
C ALA A 426 -5.60 -10.52 5.82
N GLU A 427 -5.34 -9.51 6.63
CA GLU A 427 -5.29 -8.11 6.22
C GLU A 427 -4.27 -7.92 5.09
N ALA A 428 -3.04 -8.40 5.25
CA ALA A 428 -2.01 -8.28 4.23
C ALA A 428 -2.44 -8.88 2.88
N LYS A 429 -2.98 -10.11 2.90
CA LYS A 429 -3.40 -10.84 1.70
C LYS A 429 -4.62 -10.20 1.02
N LEU A 430 -5.59 -9.73 1.80
CA LEU A 430 -6.77 -9.04 1.29
C LEU A 430 -6.40 -7.67 0.71
N ASP A 431 -5.48 -6.94 1.34
CA ASP A 431 -4.99 -5.64 0.88
C ASP A 431 -4.17 -5.76 -0.41
N GLU A 432 -3.31 -6.77 -0.53
CA GLU A 432 -2.61 -7.12 -1.79
C GLU A 432 -3.60 -7.44 -2.92
N THR A 433 -4.60 -8.28 -2.64
CA THR A 433 -5.63 -8.65 -3.62
C THR A 433 -6.43 -7.41 -4.05
N ARG A 434 -6.81 -6.55 -3.10
CA ARG A 434 -7.53 -5.30 -3.36
C ARG A 434 -6.75 -4.37 -4.29
N ALA A 435 -5.45 -4.23 -4.02
CA ALA A 435 -4.55 -3.44 -4.85
C ALA A 435 -4.44 -3.99 -6.28
N MET A 436 -4.35 -5.31 -6.44
CA MET A 436 -4.31 -5.94 -7.75
C MET A 436 -5.62 -5.77 -8.53
N VAL A 437 -6.78 -5.89 -7.85
CA VAL A 437 -8.10 -5.66 -8.47
C VAL A 437 -8.22 -4.24 -9.02
N ALA A 438 -7.74 -3.24 -8.28
CA ALA A 438 -7.73 -1.85 -8.73
C ALA A 438 -6.72 -1.59 -9.87
N ALA A 439 -5.65 -2.40 -9.97
CA ALA A 439 -4.63 -2.25 -11.00
C ALA A 439 -4.97 -2.96 -12.31
N ASP A 440 -5.60 -4.12 -12.27
CA ASP A 440 -5.96 -4.94 -13.45
C ASP A 440 -7.43 -5.37 -13.43
N ASN A 441 -8.29 -4.45 -13.83
CA ASN A 441 -9.75 -4.61 -13.88
C ASN A 441 -10.17 -5.87 -14.67
N GLN A 442 -9.61 -6.07 -15.86
CA GLN A 442 -9.93 -7.23 -16.71
C GLN A 442 -9.46 -8.53 -16.08
N GLY A 443 -8.24 -8.54 -15.54
CA GLY A 443 -7.69 -9.70 -14.85
C GLY A 443 -8.50 -10.11 -13.62
N ALA A 444 -9.09 -9.15 -12.90
CA ALA A 444 -9.93 -9.42 -11.74
C ALA A 444 -11.22 -10.16 -12.12
N PHE A 445 -11.93 -9.67 -13.14
CA PHE A 445 -13.20 -10.27 -13.58
C PHE A 445 -13.04 -11.56 -14.39
N ALA A 446 -11.85 -11.82 -14.94
CA ALA A 446 -11.50 -13.13 -15.46
C ALA A 446 -11.42 -14.22 -14.36
N ARG A 447 -11.35 -13.81 -13.08
CA ARG A 447 -11.17 -14.68 -11.89
C ARG A 447 -12.28 -14.47 -10.86
N PRO A 448 -13.56 -14.68 -11.23
CA PRO A 448 -14.68 -14.46 -10.32
C PRO A 448 -14.63 -15.33 -9.06
N GLU A 449 -13.88 -16.44 -9.09
CA GLU A 449 -13.67 -17.32 -7.93
C GLU A 449 -13.00 -16.62 -6.74
N ILE A 450 -12.16 -15.60 -6.98
CA ILE A 450 -11.58 -14.79 -5.90
C ILE A 450 -12.69 -14.04 -5.16
N LEU A 451 -13.60 -13.43 -5.92
CA LEU A 451 -14.77 -12.73 -5.38
C LEU A 451 -15.71 -13.71 -4.66
N PHE A 452 -16.06 -14.82 -5.30
CA PHE A 452 -17.10 -15.74 -4.83
C PHE A 452 -16.65 -16.67 -3.70
N ASN A 453 -15.44 -17.23 -3.77
CA ASN A 453 -15.00 -18.27 -2.83
C ASN A 453 -14.19 -17.71 -1.65
N PHE A 454 -13.60 -16.52 -1.79
CA PHE A 454 -12.77 -15.92 -0.75
C PHE A 454 -13.37 -14.63 -0.21
N CYS A 455 -13.52 -13.60 -1.05
CA CYS A 455 -13.96 -12.28 -0.61
C CYS A 455 -15.34 -12.32 0.08
N ILE A 456 -16.36 -12.85 -0.61
CA ILE A 456 -17.74 -12.86 -0.10
C ILE A 456 -17.87 -13.64 1.21
N PRO A 457 -17.38 -14.90 1.34
CA PRO A 457 -17.42 -15.60 2.61
C PRO A 457 -16.70 -14.87 3.75
N LEU A 458 -15.55 -14.24 3.47
CA LEU A 458 -14.79 -13.50 4.49
C LEU A 458 -15.50 -12.23 4.97
N THR A 459 -16.40 -11.65 4.18
CA THR A 459 -17.29 -10.56 4.68
C THR A 459 -18.18 -11.00 5.85
N ARG A 460 -18.39 -12.31 6.02
CA ARG A 460 -19.16 -12.90 7.14
C ARG A 460 -18.27 -13.32 8.32
N SER A 461 -16.97 -13.03 8.29
CA SER A 461 -16.10 -13.26 9.46
C SER A 461 -16.21 -12.11 10.44
N HIS A 462 -16.39 -12.37 11.74
CA HIS A 462 -16.36 -11.30 12.75
C HIS A 462 -15.01 -10.58 12.84
N LEU A 463 -13.91 -11.22 12.44
CA LEU A 463 -12.55 -10.68 12.59
C LEU A 463 -12.12 -9.79 11.41
N VAL A 464 -12.42 -10.21 10.17
CA VAL A 464 -11.86 -9.60 8.94
C VAL A 464 -12.93 -9.09 7.96
N SER A 465 -14.17 -8.95 8.43
CA SER A 465 -15.29 -8.51 7.57
C SER A 465 -15.03 -7.17 6.90
N ARG A 466 -14.39 -6.23 7.60
CA ARG A 466 -14.10 -4.90 7.08
C ARG A 466 -13.14 -4.95 5.89
N GLU A 467 -12.05 -5.69 6.03
CA GLU A 467 -10.99 -5.82 5.02
C GLU A 467 -11.53 -6.56 3.79
N ALA A 468 -12.32 -7.61 4.01
CA ALA A 468 -13.00 -8.33 2.94
C ALA A 468 -14.06 -7.45 2.23
N ALA A 469 -14.80 -6.63 2.98
CA ALA A 469 -15.76 -5.69 2.40
C ALA A 469 -15.05 -4.60 1.58
N GLN A 470 -13.88 -4.12 1.99
CA GLN A 470 -13.08 -3.19 1.20
C GLN A 470 -12.61 -3.81 -0.12
N LEU A 471 -12.23 -5.10 -0.14
CA LEU A 471 -11.96 -5.84 -1.37
C LEU A 471 -13.22 -5.94 -2.26
N PHE A 472 -14.37 -6.26 -1.66
CA PHE A 472 -15.65 -6.30 -2.39
C PHE A 472 -15.99 -4.96 -3.03
N LEU A 473 -15.77 -3.86 -2.30
CA LEU A 473 -15.99 -2.50 -2.78
C LEU A 473 -15.01 -2.12 -3.91
N ALA A 474 -13.79 -2.66 -3.93
CA ALA A 474 -12.89 -2.48 -5.07
C ALA A 474 -13.41 -3.16 -6.34
N TYR A 475 -13.98 -4.37 -6.25
CA TYR A 475 -14.67 -4.99 -7.40
C TYR A 475 -15.87 -4.15 -7.85
N ARG A 476 -16.59 -3.56 -6.89
CA ARG A 476 -17.69 -2.64 -7.18
C ARG A 476 -17.19 -1.41 -7.92
N ASP A 477 -16.10 -0.77 -7.50
CA ASP A 477 -15.56 0.44 -8.14
C ASP A 477 -15.14 0.15 -9.60
N VAL A 478 -14.67 -1.06 -9.88
CA VAL A 478 -14.34 -1.53 -11.23
C VAL A 478 -15.60 -1.77 -12.07
N ALA A 479 -16.63 -2.40 -11.49
CA ALA A 479 -17.88 -2.71 -12.18
C ALA A 479 -18.75 -1.46 -12.39
N PHE A 480 -18.84 -0.60 -11.38
CA PHE A 480 -19.66 0.60 -11.36
C PHE A 480 -18.76 1.78 -11.01
N PRO A 481 -18.16 2.42 -12.02
CA PRO A 481 -17.45 3.68 -11.82
C PRO A 481 -18.37 4.72 -11.18
N HIS A 482 -17.78 5.64 -10.43
CA HIS A 482 -18.55 6.64 -9.70
C HIS A 482 -19.41 7.49 -10.63
N THR A 483 -20.68 7.65 -10.27
CA THR A 483 -21.70 8.38 -11.03
C THR A 483 -22.37 9.42 -10.14
N GLU A 484 -22.89 10.51 -10.73
CA GLU A 484 -23.50 11.61 -9.96
C GLU A 484 -24.72 11.18 -9.13
N ASP A 485 -25.39 10.09 -9.50
CA ASP A 485 -26.52 9.52 -8.78
C ASP A 485 -26.13 8.53 -7.69
N TYR A 486 -24.82 8.35 -7.43
CA TYR A 486 -24.27 7.49 -6.38
C TYR A 486 -24.73 6.03 -6.47
N LEU A 487 -25.00 5.53 -7.70
CA LEU A 487 -25.46 4.15 -7.90
C LEU A 487 -24.44 3.13 -7.37
N ASP A 488 -23.16 3.40 -7.55
CA ASP A 488 -22.05 2.58 -7.06
C ASP A 488 -22.06 2.45 -5.52
N GLU A 489 -22.27 3.55 -4.79
CA GLU A 489 -22.38 3.52 -3.33
C GLU A 489 -23.61 2.76 -2.86
N LEU A 490 -24.76 3.01 -3.50
CA LEU A 490 -26.02 2.32 -3.22
C LEU A 490 -25.88 0.81 -3.43
N LEU A 491 -25.35 0.38 -4.59
CA LEU A 491 -25.17 -1.02 -4.94
C LEU A 491 -24.16 -1.70 -4.03
N GLY A 492 -23.02 -1.07 -3.76
CA GLY A 492 -21.99 -1.61 -2.87
C GLY A 492 -22.55 -1.86 -1.46
N SER A 493 -23.23 -0.87 -0.89
CA SER A 493 -23.84 -1.00 0.45
C SER A 493 -24.95 -2.05 0.47
N THR A 494 -25.86 -2.02 -0.51
CA THR A 494 -27.01 -2.93 -0.58
C THR A 494 -26.56 -4.37 -0.79
N ALA A 495 -25.62 -4.61 -1.72
CA ALA A 495 -25.09 -5.95 -1.98
C ALA A 495 -24.39 -6.53 -0.75
N LEU A 496 -23.56 -5.75 -0.03
CA LEU A 496 -22.92 -6.19 1.23
C LEU A 496 -23.95 -6.63 2.28
N ARG A 497 -25.09 -5.91 2.39
CA ARG A 497 -26.17 -6.27 3.30
C ARG A 497 -26.89 -7.54 2.86
N VAL A 498 -27.19 -7.69 1.56
CA VAL A 498 -27.84 -8.89 1.02
C VAL A 498 -26.98 -10.14 1.21
N ILE A 499 -25.67 -10.05 0.98
CA ILE A 499 -24.76 -11.20 1.17
C ILE A 499 -24.48 -11.52 2.64
N GLY A 500 -24.98 -10.71 3.57
CA GLY A 500 -24.86 -10.94 5.01
C GLY A 500 -23.52 -10.51 5.62
N SER A 501 -22.88 -9.46 5.08
CA SER A 501 -21.66 -8.90 5.65
C SER A 501 -21.87 -8.42 7.09
N HIS A 502 -20.93 -8.70 8.00
CA HIS A 502 -20.95 -8.17 9.35
C HIS A 502 -20.58 -6.68 9.41
N TRP A 503 -19.65 -6.25 8.57
CA TRP A 503 -19.29 -4.86 8.39
C TRP A 503 -20.25 -4.18 7.41
N ARG A 504 -20.59 -2.91 7.69
CA ARG A 504 -21.55 -2.12 6.91
C ARG A 504 -20.96 -0.76 6.59
N VAL A 505 -21.30 -0.25 5.41
CA VAL A 505 -20.98 1.12 5.00
C VAL A 505 -21.78 2.09 5.89
N THR A 506 -21.09 3.03 6.50
CA THR A 506 -21.71 4.07 7.34
C THR A 506 -22.62 4.97 6.48
N ASN A 507 -23.73 5.47 7.04
CA ASN A 507 -24.73 6.33 6.39
C ASN A 507 -25.63 5.68 5.33
N TRP A 508 -25.28 4.51 4.79
CA TRP A 508 -26.10 3.78 3.81
C TRP A 508 -26.88 2.58 4.42
N ALA A 509 -26.91 2.50 5.75
CA ALA A 509 -27.55 1.41 6.51
C ALA A 509 -28.87 1.82 7.19
N ASP A 510 -29.21 3.11 7.16
CA ASP A 510 -30.41 3.65 7.83
C ASP A 510 -31.70 3.29 7.08
N GLU A 511 -31.63 3.19 5.75
CA GLU A 511 -32.74 2.72 4.92
C GLU A 511 -32.99 1.21 5.14
N PRO A 512 -34.26 0.77 5.31
CA PRO A 512 -34.61 -0.65 5.37
C PRO A 512 -34.12 -1.43 4.14
N LEU A 513 -33.61 -2.65 4.35
CA LEU A 513 -32.99 -3.45 3.29
C LEU A 513 -33.93 -3.70 2.09
N PRO A 514 -35.20 -4.08 2.27
CA PRO A 514 -36.11 -4.30 1.13
C PRO A 514 -36.30 -3.05 0.27
N ALA A 515 -36.37 -1.86 0.88
CA ALA A 515 -36.51 -0.59 0.15
C ALA A 515 -35.24 -0.26 -0.65
N ALA A 516 -34.07 -0.43 -0.04
CA ALA A 516 -32.79 -0.22 -0.71
C ALA A 516 -32.58 -1.18 -1.89
N VAL A 517 -33.01 -2.45 -1.75
CA VAL A 517 -32.98 -3.45 -2.84
C VAL A 517 -33.88 -3.03 -3.99
N LEU A 518 -35.15 -2.66 -3.73
CA LEU A 518 -36.06 -2.23 -4.78
C LEU A 518 -35.53 -0.99 -5.52
N ARG A 519 -35.02 0.00 -4.77
CA ARG A 519 -34.41 1.20 -5.35
C ARG A 519 -33.19 0.88 -6.22
N SER A 520 -32.34 -0.04 -5.76
CA SER A 520 -31.19 -0.53 -6.54
C SER A 520 -31.64 -1.20 -7.85
N LEU A 521 -32.65 -2.07 -7.78
CA LEU A 521 -33.18 -2.76 -8.96
C LEU A 521 -33.88 -1.82 -9.92
N GLN A 522 -34.55 -0.77 -9.42
CA GLN A 522 -35.16 0.25 -10.27
C GLN A 522 -34.10 0.95 -11.12
N PHE A 523 -33.04 1.48 -10.49
CA PHE A 523 -31.94 2.13 -11.23
C PHE A 523 -31.24 1.20 -12.21
N LEU A 524 -31.04 -0.07 -11.84
CA LEU A 524 -30.45 -1.07 -12.73
C LEU A 524 -31.37 -1.36 -13.93
N ASN A 525 -32.67 -1.50 -13.72
CA ASN A 525 -33.63 -1.77 -14.80
C ASN A 525 -33.78 -0.58 -15.76
N GLU A 526 -33.77 0.66 -15.25
CA GLU A 526 -33.76 1.88 -16.08
C GLU A 526 -32.55 1.89 -17.03
N ARG A 527 -31.40 1.38 -16.57
CA ARG A 527 -30.14 1.31 -17.33
C ARG A 527 -30.00 0.07 -18.21
N ALA A 528 -30.68 -1.02 -17.86
CA ALA A 528 -30.75 -2.23 -18.68
C ALA A 528 -31.84 -2.14 -19.75
N PHE A 529 -32.56 -1.03 -19.88
CA PHE A 529 -33.71 -0.94 -20.77
C PHE A 529 -33.32 -1.05 -22.25
N VAL A 530 -33.93 -2.01 -22.96
CA VAL A 530 -33.75 -2.22 -24.40
C VAL A 530 -35.03 -1.81 -25.12
N VAL A 531 -34.92 -0.82 -26.01
CA VAL A 531 -35.98 -0.51 -26.99
C VAL A 531 -35.65 -1.29 -28.27
N GLU A 532 -36.58 -2.09 -28.76
CA GLU A 532 -36.52 -2.63 -30.12
C GLU A 532 -36.86 -1.49 -31.09
N THR A 533 -35.89 -0.63 -31.40
CA THR A 533 -35.99 0.26 -32.56
C THR A 533 -35.75 -0.57 -33.82
N GLY A 534 -36.54 -0.34 -34.88
CA GLY A 534 -36.29 -0.94 -36.18
C GLY A 534 -34.87 -0.63 -36.67
N GLU A 535 -34.37 -1.44 -37.61
CA GLU A 535 -32.95 -1.57 -38.01
C GLU A 535 -32.18 -0.28 -38.41
N ASP A 536 -32.76 0.93 -38.29
CA ASP A 536 -32.22 2.17 -38.83
C ASP A 536 -31.98 3.33 -37.83
N ASP A 537 -32.15 3.16 -36.51
CA ASP A 537 -31.86 4.25 -35.54
C ASP A 537 -30.55 4.03 -34.77
N GLU A 538 -29.42 4.26 -35.45
CA GLU A 538 -28.13 4.55 -34.82
C GLU A 538 -28.16 5.98 -34.24
N THR A 539 -28.71 6.24 -33.04
CA THR A 539 -28.41 7.50 -32.27
C THR A 539 -28.99 7.58 -30.86
N PHE A 540 -28.95 6.51 -30.06
CA PHE A 540 -29.01 6.66 -28.59
C PHE A 540 -28.01 5.71 -27.92
N GLU A 541 -26.74 6.14 -27.92
CA GLU A 541 -25.72 5.60 -27.02
C GLU A 541 -26.06 6.04 -25.59
N PHE A 542 -26.93 5.29 -24.93
CA PHE A 542 -26.86 5.23 -23.47
C PHE A 542 -25.53 4.56 -23.14
N GLU A 543 -24.78 5.11 -22.18
CA GLU A 543 -23.62 4.41 -21.62
C GLU A 543 -24.09 3.00 -21.21
N ASP A 544 -23.51 1.96 -21.81
CA ASP A 544 -23.88 0.56 -21.59
C ASP A 544 -23.48 0.17 -20.15
N ILE A 545 -24.34 0.41 -19.17
CA ILE A 545 -23.98 0.29 -17.74
C ILE A 545 -24.07 -1.16 -17.21
N VAL A 546 -24.75 -2.10 -17.89
CA VAL A 546 -24.99 -3.47 -17.35
C VAL A 546 -24.39 -4.56 -18.25
N GLY A 547 -23.07 -4.53 -18.44
CA GLY A 547 -22.31 -5.53 -19.18
C GLY A 547 -21.84 -6.74 -18.35
N ALA A 548 -20.92 -7.53 -18.90
CA ALA A 548 -20.45 -8.78 -18.29
C ALA A 548 -19.82 -8.57 -16.90
N THR A 549 -18.99 -7.54 -16.75
CA THR A 549 -18.38 -7.13 -15.48
C THR A 549 -19.42 -6.85 -14.41
N GLN A 550 -20.44 -6.06 -14.74
CA GLN A 550 -21.50 -5.66 -13.81
C GLN A 550 -22.37 -6.85 -13.41
N LEU A 551 -22.77 -7.68 -14.38
CA LEU A 551 -23.53 -8.90 -14.08
C LEU A 551 -22.71 -9.89 -13.24
N THR A 552 -21.40 -9.98 -13.45
CA THR A 552 -20.54 -10.83 -12.62
C THR A 552 -20.48 -10.34 -11.17
N PHE A 553 -20.35 -9.02 -10.97
CA PHE A 553 -20.39 -8.43 -9.62
C PHE A 553 -21.76 -8.57 -8.94
N LEU A 554 -22.86 -8.39 -9.68
CA LEU A 554 -24.23 -8.44 -9.15
C LEU A 554 -24.70 -9.88 -8.87
N TYR A 555 -24.10 -10.88 -9.51
CA TYR A 555 -24.53 -12.29 -9.43
C TYR A 555 -24.78 -12.79 -7.98
N PRO A 556 -23.91 -12.56 -6.99
CA PRO A 556 -24.12 -13.03 -5.61
C PRO A 556 -25.36 -12.43 -4.95
N MET A 557 -25.64 -11.15 -5.22
CA MET A 557 -26.84 -10.48 -4.73
C MET A 557 -28.07 -11.07 -5.44
N ILE A 558 -28.04 -11.16 -6.77
CA ILE A 558 -29.13 -11.71 -7.60
C ILE A 558 -29.51 -13.12 -7.15
N ARG A 559 -28.51 -13.99 -6.92
CA ARG A 559 -28.72 -15.36 -6.45
C ARG A 559 -29.48 -15.41 -5.13
N LEU A 560 -29.14 -14.54 -4.17
CA LEU A 560 -29.79 -14.51 -2.85
C LEU A 560 -31.20 -13.90 -2.91
N LEU A 561 -31.43 -12.92 -3.79
CA LEU A 561 -32.77 -12.34 -3.99
C LEU A 561 -33.75 -13.33 -4.64
N LEU A 562 -33.26 -14.23 -5.49
CA LEU A 562 -34.06 -15.30 -6.12
C LEU A 562 -34.17 -16.57 -5.28
N ASP A 563 -33.43 -16.71 -4.17
CA ASP A 563 -33.54 -17.88 -3.30
C ASP A 563 -34.83 -17.81 -2.45
N PRO A 564 -35.75 -18.78 -2.58
CA PRO A 564 -37.00 -18.80 -1.83
C PRO A 564 -36.80 -18.81 -0.31
N SER A 565 -35.66 -19.31 0.18
CA SER A 565 -35.36 -19.39 1.61
C SER A 565 -35.13 -18.02 2.28
N ASN A 566 -34.81 -16.98 1.50
CA ASN A 566 -34.50 -15.64 2.01
C ASN A 566 -35.73 -14.73 2.18
N GLY A 567 -36.92 -15.14 1.71
CA GLY A 567 -38.18 -14.47 2.01
C GLY A 567 -38.38 -13.08 1.40
N TYR A 568 -37.69 -12.75 0.29
CA TYR A 568 -37.94 -11.51 -0.46
C TYR A 568 -39.30 -11.54 -1.17
N SER A 569 -39.89 -10.36 -1.41
CA SER A 569 -41.21 -10.24 -2.05
C SER A 569 -41.21 -10.66 -3.52
N ASP A 570 -42.37 -11.09 -4.02
CA ASP A 570 -42.56 -11.40 -5.44
C ASP A 570 -42.21 -10.20 -6.34
N GLU A 571 -42.53 -8.98 -5.92
CA GLU A 571 -42.14 -7.74 -6.62
C GLU A 571 -40.61 -7.61 -6.79
N THR A 572 -39.85 -7.97 -5.75
CA THR A 572 -38.38 -7.97 -5.82
C THR A 572 -37.89 -9.02 -6.81
N ARG A 573 -38.47 -10.22 -6.75
CA ARG A 573 -38.13 -11.34 -7.63
C ARG A 573 -38.43 -10.99 -9.10
N ASP A 574 -39.61 -10.45 -9.39
CA ASP A 574 -40.03 -10.00 -10.72
C ASP A 574 -39.11 -8.90 -11.26
N SER A 575 -38.71 -7.95 -10.40
CA SER A 575 -37.77 -6.88 -10.77
C SER A 575 -36.37 -7.43 -11.11
N VAL A 576 -35.88 -8.44 -10.40
CA VAL A 576 -34.61 -9.14 -10.71
C VAL A 576 -34.72 -9.89 -12.03
N LEU A 577 -35.81 -10.63 -12.24
CA LEU A 577 -36.01 -11.39 -13.47
C LEU A 577 -36.16 -10.49 -14.70
N THR A 578 -36.81 -9.33 -14.55
CA THR A 578 -36.89 -8.30 -15.59
C THR A 578 -35.50 -7.74 -15.91
N LEU A 579 -34.68 -7.48 -14.89
CA LEU A 579 -33.30 -7.04 -15.08
C LEU A 579 -32.49 -8.08 -15.88
N LEU A 580 -32.55 -9.35 -15.50
CA LEU A 580 -31.83 -10.43 -16.20
C LEU A 580 -32.29 -10.59 -17.65
N GLN A 581 -33.60 -10.53 -17.90
CA GLN A 581 -34.17 -10.61 -19.24
C GLN A 581 -33.65 -9.48 -20.16
N ASN A 582 -33.48 -8.28 -19.61
CA ASN A 582 -33.09 -7.12 -20.41
C ASN A 582 -31.55 -7.00 -20.52
N ALA A 583 -30.81 -7.32 -19.46
CA ALA A 583 -29.35 -7.22 -19.42
C ALA A 583 -28.64 -8.37 -20.16
N ILE A 584 -29.19 -9.59 -20.15
CA ILE A 584 -28.66 -10.71 -20.95
C ILE A 584 -29.15 -10.56 -22.39
N HIS A 585 -28.57 -9.59 -23.09
CA HIS A 585 -28.94 -9.24 -24.45
C HIS A 585 -27.71 -8.83 -25.26
N LYS A 586 -27.74 -9.05 -26.59
CA LYS A 586 -26.65 -8.70 -27.52
C LYS A 586 -26.22 -7.24 -27.47
N ARG A 587 -27.10 -6.35 -27.00
CA ARG A 587 -26.82 -4.92 -26.79
C ARG A 587 -25.74 -4.70 -25.73
N PHE A 588 -25.82 -5.41 -24.60
CA PHE A 588 -24.91 -5.23 -23.46
C PHE A 588 -23.76 -6.24 -23.45
N LEU A 589 -23.98 -7.42 -24.04
CA LEU A 589 -23.00 -8.50 -24.15
C LEU A 589 -22.49 -8.62 -25.59
N LYS A 590 -21.73 -7.61 -26.03
CA LYS A 590 -21.13 -7.55 -27.38
C LYS A 590 -19.89 -8.46 -27.49
N GLU A 591 -19.57 -8.88 -28.72
CA GLU A 591 -18.27 -9.47 -29.12
C GLU A 591 -17.77 -10.65 -28.25
N GLY A 592 -18.67 -11.53 -27.81
CA GLY A 592 -18.30 -12.71 -27.02
C GLY A 592 -18.01 -12.43 -25.54
N SER A 593 -18.28 -11.22 -25.04
CA SER A 593 -18.20 -10.89 -23.59
C SER A 593 -19.13 -11.74 -22.72
N VAL A 594 -20.12 -12.41 -23.31
CA VAL A 594 -20.91 -13.47 -22.64
C VAL A 594 -20.01 -14.55 -22.03
N LEU A 595 -18.86 -14.85 -22.64
CA LEU A 595 -17.91 -15.84 -22.14
C LEU A 595 -17.19 -15.40 -20.87
N GLU A 596 -17.20 -14.10 -20.55
CA GLU A 596 -16.62 -13.55 -19.33
C GLU A 596 -17.55 -13.71 -18.12
N LEU A 597 -18.84 -13.94 -18.35
CA LEU A 597 -19.81 -14.19 -17.29
C LEU A 597 -19.55 -15.53 -16.57
N PRO A 598 -19.97 -15.65 -15.29
CA PRO A 598 -20.14 -16.94 -14.63
C PRO A 598 -21.37 -17.65 -15.25
N MET A 599 -21.22 -18.13 -16.48
CA MET A 599 -22.34 -18.61 -17.30
C MET A 599 -23.01 -19.84 -16.69
N ASN A 600 -22.23 -20.73 -16.09
CA ASN A 600 -22.74 -21.96 -15.51
C ASN A 600 -23.65 -21.66 -14.30
N GLU A 601 -23.23 -20.69 -13.51
CA GLU A 601 -23.93 -20.17 -12.35
C GLU A 601 -25.24 -19.50 -12.76
N TYR A 602 -25.21 -18.64 -13.77
CA TYR A 602 -26.41 -18.00 -14.33
C TYR A 602 -27.36 -19.02 -14.97
N ALA A 603 -26.86 -19.96 -15.75
CA ALA A 603 -27.68 -21.01 -16.35
C ALA A 603 -28.38 -21.84 -15.29
N THR A 604 -27.65 -22.31 -14.27
CA THR A 604 -28.21 -23.09 -13.15
C THR A 604 -29.27 -22.30 -12.39
N LEU A 605 -29.02 -21.02 -12.12
CA LEU A 605 -29.97 -20.13 -11.43
C LEU A 605 -31.26 -19.95 -12.24
N LEU A 606 -31.14 -19.59 -13.52
CA LEU A 606 -32.28 -19.36 -14.41
C LEU A 606 -33.09 -20.65 -14.68
N LEU A 607 -32.41 -21.79 -14.82
CA LEU A 607 -33.07 -23.09 -14.96
C LEU A 607 -33.83 -23.49 -13.70
N THR A 608 -33.24 -23.32 -12.52
CA THR A 608 -33.90 -23.63 -11.25
C THR A 608 -35.15 -22.77 -11.05
N GLU A 609 -35.03 -21.47 -11.37
CA GLU A 609 -36.15 -20.56 -11.31
C GLU A 609 -37.24 -20.94 -12.33
N TYR A 610 -36.88 -21.15 -13.60
CA TYR A 610 -37.84 -21.51 -14.63
C TYR A 610 -38.53 -22.85 -14.34
N ALA A 611 -37.79 -23.84 -13.84
CA ALA A 611 -38.31 -25.15 -13.47
C ALA A 611 -39.30 -25.10 -12.31
N SER A 612 -39.18 -24.10 -11.41
CA SER A 612 -40.05 -23.97 -10.25
C SER A 612 -41.24 -23.04 -10.49
N SER A 613 -41.06 -21.93 -11.21
CA SER A 613 -42.07 -20.89 -11.37
C SER A 613 -42.67 -20.77 -12.77
N LEU A 614 -42.07 -21.44 -13.78
CA LEU A 614 -42.45 -21.36 -15.19
C LEU A 614 -42.55 -19.91 -15.73
N THR A 615 -41.80 -19.00 -15.13
CA THR A 615 -41.84 -17.57 -15.45
C THR A 615 -41.28 -17.28 -16.85
N ALA A 616 -41.97 -16.46 -17.64
CA ALA A 616 -41.52 -16.11 -18.99
C ALA A 616 -40.17 -15.34 -19.01
N PRO A 617 -39.89 -14.41 -18.07
CA PRO A 617 -38.59 -13.71 -18.04
C PRO A 617 -37.39 -14.64 -17.83
N SER A 618 -37.48 -15.62 -16.92
CA SER A 618 -36.40 -16.57 -16.66
C SER A 618 -36.11 -17.46 -17.87
N LYS A 619 -37.16 -17.93 -18.56
CA LYS A 619 -37.05 -18.64 -19.84
C LYS A 619 -36.35 -17.79 -20.91
N LYS A 620 -36.79 -16.53 -21.09
CA LYS A 620 -36.26 -15.65 -22.12
C LYS A 620 -34.78 -15.33 -21.89
N ALA A 621 -34.41 -14.98 -20.65
CA ALA A 621 -33.04 -14.75 -20.24
C ALA A 621 -32.15 -15.99 -20.48
N LEU A 622 -32.65 -17.19 -20.17
CA LEU A 622 -31.92 -18.44 -20.39
C LEU A 622 -31.67 -18.72 -21.88
N VAL A 623 -32.69 -18.56 -22.72
CA VAL A 623 -32.57 -18.74 -24.18
C VAL A 623 -31.63 -17.70 -24.78
N GLN A 624 -31.68 -16.45 -24.30
CA GLN A 624 -30.76 -15.40 -24.74
C GLN A 624 -29.32 -15.70 -24.32
N LEU A 625 -29.08 -16.17 -23.09
CA LEU A 625 -27.75 -16.57 -22.63
C LEU A 625 -27.15 -17.67 -23.52
N ALA A 626 -27.96 -18.69 -23.83
CA ALA A 626 -27.55 -19.80 -24.69
C ALA A 626 -27.30 -19.34 -26.15
N GLY A 627 -28.19 -18.49 -26.69
CA GLY A 627 -28.03 -17.92 -28.03
C GLY A 627 -26.75 -17.09 -28.16
N LEU A 628 -26.49 -16.20 -27.19
CA LEU A 628 -25.27 -15.41 -27.14
C LEU A 628 -24.01 -16.29 -27.06
N ALA A 629 -24.04 -17.34 -26.24
CA ALA A 629 -22.94 -18.28 -26.14
C ALA A 629 -22.72 -19.02 -27.48
N ASN A 630 -23.80 -19.45 -28.14
CA ASN A 630 -23.72 -20.13 -29.43
C ASN A 630 -23.16 -19.22 -30.53
N ASP A 631 -23.55 -17.94 -30.55
CA ASP A 631 -23.05 -16.94 -31.50
C ASP A 631 -21.53 -16.74 -31.43
N THR A 632 -20.89 -17.07 -30.29
CA THR A 632 -19.42 -17.02 -30.17
C THR A 632 -18.69 -18.16 -30.87
N MET A 633 -19.39 -19.24 -31.24
CA MET A 633 -18.81 -20.48 -31.77
C MET A 633 -17.75 -21.13 -30.86
N ASP A 634 -17.70 -20.74 -29.57
CA ASP A 634 -16.78 -21.31 -28.59
C ASP A 634 -17.27 -22.69 -28.11
N THR A 635 -16.36 -23.68 -28.11
CA THR A 635 -16.64 -25.02 -27.59
C THR A 635 -15.84 -25.31 -26.32
N GLY A 636 -15.44 -24.25 -25.61
CA GLY A 636 -14.64 -24.35 -24.40
C GLY A 636 -15.40 -24.96 -23.23
N PRO A 637 -14.70 -25.27 -22.12
CA PRO A 637 -15.29 -25.88 -20.94
C PRO A 637 -16.50 -25.11 -20.38
N ARG A 638 -16.54 -23.78 -20.53
CA ARG A 638 -17.63 -22.92 -20.03
C ARG A 638 -18.94 -23.21 -20.75
N VAL A 639 -18.93 -23.25 -22.08
CA VAL A 639 -20.12 -23.56 -22.91
C VAL A 639 -20.57 -25.00 -22.69
N VAL A 640 -19.61 -25.95 -22.63
CA VAL A 640 -19.91 -27.36 -22.35
C VAL A 640 -20.55 -27.55 -20.97
N ASN A 641 -20.08 -26.83 -19.95
CA ASN A 641 -20.65 -26.90 -18.60
C ASN A 641 -22.05 -26.29 -18.54
N LEU A 642 -22.32 -25.20 -19.27
CA LEU A 642 -23.68 -24.64 -19.40
C LEU A 642 -24.65 -25.68 -19.97
N VAL A 643 -24.27 -26.35 -21.07
CA VAL A 643 -25.10 -27.41 -21.67
C VAL A 643 -25.29 -28.58 -20.70
N ARG A 644 -24.22 -29.01 -20.01
CA ARG A 644 -24.32 -30.08 -19.01
C ARG A 644 -25.28 -29.72 -17.88
N SER A 645 -25.22 -28.49 -17.38
CA SER A 645 -26.13 -28.01 -16.34
C SER A 645 -27.58 -27.95 -16.82
N ALA A 646 -27.81 -27.57 -18.08
CA ALA A 646 -29.13 -27.64 -18.70
C ALA A 646 -29.66 -29.08 -18.79
N LEU A 647 -28.83 -30.02 -19.24
CA LEU A 647 -29.21 -31.43 -19.40
C LEU A 647 -29.64 -32.10 -18.09
N ASN A 648 -29.18 -31.63 -16.93
CA ASN A 648 -29.64 -32.13 -15.63
C ASN A 648 -31.15 -31.92 -15.38
N TYR A 649 -31.81 -31.03 -16.15
CA TYR A 649 -33.24 -30.75 -16.04
C TYR A 649 -34.08 -31.49 -17.10
N MET A 650 -33.49 -32.41 -17.89
CA MET A 650 -34.22 -33.21 -18.87
C MET A 650 -35.26 -34.15 -18.24
N ASP A 651 -35.04 -34.57 -17.00
CA ASP A 651 -35.96 -35.44 -16.25
C ASP A 651 -37.05 -34.65 -15.51
N ASN A 652 -37.14 -33.33 -15.71
CA ASN A 652 -38.16 -32.49 -15.07
C ASN A 652 -39.58 -32.90 -15.52
N GLU A 653 -40.57 -32.81 -14.63
CA GLU A 653 -41.95 -33.22 -14.91
C GLU A 653 -42.65 -32.36 -15.99
N SER A 654 -42.28 -31.08 -16.10
CA SER A 654 -42.86 -30.14 -17.07
C SER A 654 -42.32 -30.36 -18.49
N GLY A 655 -43.23 -30.54 -19.45
CA GLY A 655 -42.90 -30.65 -20.87
C GLY A 655 -42.23 -29.39 -21.43
N ASP A 656 -42.66 -28.21 -20.98
CA ASP A 656 -42.14 -26.92 -21.44
C ASP A 656 -40.70 -26.69 -20.98
N VAL A 657 -40.37 -27.17 -19.78
CA VAL A 657 -39.00 -27.14 -19.25
C VAL A 657 -38.10 -28.04 -20.09
N ARG A 658 -38.54 -29.28 -20.36
CA ARG A 658 -37.79 -30.23 -21.22
C ARG A 658 -37.58 -29.68 -22.63
N GLU A 659 -38.59 -29.08 -23.25
CA GLU A 659 -38.46 -28.46 -24.58
C GLU A 659 -37.46 -27.30 -24.57
N THR A 660 -37.49 -26.47 -23.51
CA THR A 660 -36.57 -25.34 -23.36
C THR A 660 -35.14 -25.81 -23.15
N VAL A 661 -34.91 -26.86 -22.35
CA VAL A 661 -33.59 -27.48 -22.16
C VAL A 661 -33.03 -27.98 -23.49
N LEU A 662 -33.86 -28.63 -24.32
CA LEU A 662 -33.46 -29.07 -25.66
C LEU A 662 -33.06 -27.89 -26.56
N LYS A 663 -33.80 -26.77 -26.52
CA LYS A 663 -33.48 -25.55 -27.28
C LYS A 663 -32.18 -24.87 -26.82
N VAL A 664 -31.85 -24.97 -25.54
CA VAL A 664 -30.60 -24.43 -24.96
C VAL A 664 -29.40 -25.33 -25.26
N SER A 665 -29.64 -26.63 -25.50
CA SER A 665 -28.59 -27.64 -25.71
C SER A 665 -28.26 -27.89 -27.19
N TYR A 666 -29.03 -27.31 -28.11
CA TYR A 666 -28.84 -27.36 -29.56
C TYR A 666 -28.21 -26.06 -30.04
#